data_AF-A0A537VD73-F1
#
_entry.id   AF-A0A537VD73-F1
#
_cell.length_a   1.000
_cell.length_b   1.000
_cell.length_c   1.000
_cell.angle_alpha   90.00
_cell.angle_beta   90.00
_cell.angle_gamma   90.00
#
_symmetry.space_group_name_H-M   'P 1'
#
loop_
_entity.id
_entity.type
_entity.pdbx_description
1 polymer ?
#
loop_
_entity_poly.entity_id
_entity_poly.type
_entity_poly.pdbx_seq_one_letter_code
_entity_poly.pdbx_strand_id
1 'polypeptide(L)'
;QTVTVTNSPNNGVVFATWVPSGGKALQLIEIDAPSPATTDYSFVWPTQKYLDGSGTLSLQAGSIGSAAVMIAVTLSNGNTTDFQHSPKDWMNSLPGSWTGPEDPTILAVGDGPSNEVTSNAVASRIAALDPPLFLFLGDVYETGTSTEFRNHYGASELDTPGAGTLWGETADITQPTLGNHEKPNSAAFIDYWHGRPLFTSFTFGGTLFLDMNSSASMSATSAQYQFVKSAVTNPSAPNCIVAFWHIPAVVTNTSVTAGQTAMWALLANNGVDLLVTGHQHKMVEFNPLDADLNPTPQAHLVQLVSGAGGHKLAGPTSVGARVAWSKGGTAGLLSLSLAGAAGGNAATSIGWQFQNVSGSDLHDGSVDCGSVANHAPVVNAGPDQTVKLPNSATMQGSVTDDGLPNPPGTVTRTWSQVSGPGTATFTDPSSPTTSVSFDTAGTYVLRLTGDDSALQSSDDVTVTVLPEGVATLTVPIGASSDDAEESSVDGSVALGNPALKIVNRAGVNQTVGLRFAGLSIPQGATIQNAYIQFQCRVQTTAAASLLIEGQAADNPSTFARITNNISSRARTSADVGWVPAPWGTVGAQGPDQQTPDLTSVMQEIVNRGGWGPGDPMVFIITGTGVRTAEAFDGLFAPVLHVTYA
;
A
#
# COMPACT_ATOMS: atom_id res chain seq x y z
N GLN A 1 -9.28 45.96 32.97
CA GLN A 1 -8.79 47.33 33.21
C GLN A 1 -8.48 47.98 31.87
N THR A 2 -8.83 49.25 31.66
CA THR A 2 -8.45 49.98 30.45
C THR A 2 -7.09 50.63 30.66
N VAL A 3 -6.16 50.40 29.73
CA VAL A 3 -4.84 51.04 29.72
C VAL A 3 -4.83 52.05 28.58
N THR A 4 -4.50 53.31 28.89
CA THR A 4 -4.38 54.39 27.91
C THR A 4 -2.96 54.94 27.93
N VAL A 5 -2.31 54.95 26.77
CA VAL A 5 -0.99 55.52 26.52
C VAL A 5 -1.18 56.83 25.78
N THR A 6 -0.85 57.96 26.41
CA THR A 6 -1.02 59.30 25.81
C THR A 6 0.30 59.92 25.35
N ASN A 7 0.26 60.79 24.35
CA ASN A 7 1.43 61.52 23.83
C ASN A 7 2.54 60.60 23.27
N SER A 8 2.17 59.48 22.67
CA SER A 8 3.14 58.57 22.02
C SER A 8 3.57 59.13 20.65
N PRO A 9 4.79 58.85 20.13
CA PRO A 9 5.23 59.35 18.83
C PRO A 9 4.26 59.00 17.69
N ASN A 10 4.07 59.97 16.78
CA ASN A 10 2.90 60.10 15.89
C ASN A 10 2.81 59.13 14.69
N ASN A 11 3.54 58.01 14.70
CA ASN A 11 3.70 57.16 13.52
C ASN A 11 4.17 55.72 13.81
N GLY A 12 3.81 55.14 14.95
CA GLY A 12 4.34 53.84 15.36
C GLY A 12 3.33 52.86 15.93
N VAL A 13 3.85 51.67 16.24
CA VAL A 13 3.16 50.58 16.95
C VAL A 13 3.47 50.70 18.45
N VAL A 14 2.51 50.45 19.32
CA VAL A 14 2.75 50.30 20.77
C VAL A 14 2.72 48.82 21.16
N PHE A 15 3.73 48.41 21.92
CA PHE A 15 3.84 47.07 22.50
C PHE A 15 3.57 47.16 23.99
N ALA A 16 2.65 46.35 24.49
CA ALA A 16 2.43 46.17 25.92
C ALA A 16 2.89 44.77 26.34
N THR A 17 3.77 44.68 27.34
CA THR A 17 4.32 43.41 27.84
C THR A 17 4.13 43.30 29.34
N TRP A 18 3.49 42.22 29.79
CA TRP A 18 3.41 41.88 31.21
C TRP A 18 4.62 41.06 31.63
N VAL A 19 5.34 41.51 32.65
CA VAL A 19 6.52 40.83 33.20
C VAL A 19 6.26 40.47 34.67
N PRO A 20 5.70 39.29 34.96
CA PRO A 20 5.49 38.83 36.33
C PRO A 20 6.83 38.62 37.06
N SER A 21 6.85 38.89 38.37
CA SER A 21 8.05 38.77 39.21
C SER A 21 8.52 37.32 39.25
N GLY A 22 9.69 37.04 38.68
CA GLY A 22 10.21 35.66 38.59
C GLY A 22 9.57 34.79 37.50
N GLY A 23 8.68 35.35 36.68
CA GLY A 23 8.06 34.67 35.54
C GLY A 23 8.62 35.11 34.19
N LYS A 24 8.09 34.53 33.11
CA LYS A 24 8.45 34.92 31.73
C LYS A 24 7.63 36.14 31.31
N ALA A 25 8.27 37.06 30.61
CA ALA A 25 7.60 38.17 29.95
C ALA A 25 6.59 37.65 28.92
N LEU A 26 5.40 38.26 28.89
CA LEU A 26 4.31 37.95 27.99
C LEU A 26 3.89 39.24 27.28
N GLN A 27 4.11 39.32 25.97
CA GLN A 27 3.57 40.41 25.16
C GLN A 27 2.06 40.27 25.16
N LEU A 28 1.36 41.26 25.71
CA LEU A 28 -0.09 41.29 25.81
C LEU A 28 -0.73 41.68 24.48
N ILE A 29 -0.19 42.70 23.82
CA ILE A 29 -0.74 43.18 22.56
C ILE A 29 0.29 43.98 21.78
N GLU A 30 0.13 43.98 20.46
CA GLU A 30 0.69 44.90 19.50
C GLU A 30 -0.44 45.78 18.97
N ILE A 31 -0.34 47.11 19.11
CA ILE A 31 -1.41 48.03 18.70
C ILE A 31 -0.91 49.17 17.83
N ASP A 32 -1.51 49.32 16.66
CA ASP A 32 -1.31 50.45 15.75
C ASP A 32 -2.11 51.68 16.21
N ALA A 33 -1.66 52.88 15.79
CA ALA A 33 -2.41 54.09 16.06
C ALA A 33 -3.78 54.01 15.36
N PRO A 34 -4.90 54.27 16.06
CA PRO A 34 -6.24 54.18 15.47
C PRO A 34 -6.47 55.22 14.35
N SER A 35 -5.62 56.24 14.25
CA SER A 35 -5.64 57.26 13.19
C SER A 35 -4.31 58.04 13.14
N PRO A 36 -3.86 58.55 11.97
CA PRO A 36 -2.76 59.51 11.88
C PRO A 36 -2.99 60.82 12.65
N ALA A 37 -4.23 61.07 13.09
CA ALA A 37 -4.63 62.30 13.77
C ALA A 37 -4.50 62.25 15.30
N THR A 38 -4.28 61.08 15.90
CA THR A 38 -4.18 60.90 17.36
C THR A 38 -2.91 60.16 17.76
N THR A 39 -2.23 60.64 18.81
CA THR A 39 -1.05 59.99 19.42
C THR A 39 -1.39 59.04 20.56
N ASP A 40 -2.67 58.84 20.85
CA ASP A 40 -3.14 58.10 22.01
C ASP A 40 -3.55 56.67 21.62
N TYR A 41 -3.16 55.70 22.46
CA TYR A 41 -3.44 54.28 22.27
C TYR A 41 -4.23 53.80 23.48
N SER A 42 -5.28 53.01 23.28
CA SER A 42 -6.04 52.42 24.38
C SER A 42 -6.34 50.96 24.10
N PHE A 43 -6.20 50.12 25.12
CA PHE A 43 -6.55 48.70 25.05
C PHE A 43 -7.15 48.21 26.37
N VAL A 44 -7.93 47.13 26.32
CA VAL A 44 -8.47 46.50 27.52
C VAL A 44 -7.57 45.34 27.93
N TRP A 45 -6.96 45.45 29.11
CA TRP A 45 -6.27 44.32 29.74
C TRP A 45 -7.25 43.56 30.64
N PRO A 46 -7.70 42.34 30.28
CA PRO A 46 -8.60 41.54 31.10
C PRO A 46 -7.82 40.88 32.24
N THR A 47 -7.41 41.68 33.21
CA THR A 47 -6.52 41.29 34.32
C THR A 47 -6.98 40.02 35.05
N GLN A 48 -8.29 39.75 35.12
CA GLN A 48 -8.87 38.56 35.74
C GLN A 48 -8.51 37.22 35.05
N LYS A 49 -8.09 37.24 33.79
CA LYS A 49 -7.67 36.04 33.04
C LYS A 49 -6.18 35.69 33.27
N TYR A 50 -5.50 36.40 34.16
CA TYR A 50 -4.08 36.19 34.50
C TYR A 50 -3.93 35.87 35.99
N LEU A 51 -2.97 35.00 36.32
CA LEU A 51 -2.69 34.61 37.71
C LEU A 51 -2.33 35.80 38.61
N ASP A 52 -2.75 35.71 39.86
CA ASP A 52 -2.37 36.66 40.91
C ASP A 52 -0.84 36.73 41.10
N GLY A 53 -0.32 37.95 41.31
CA GLY A 53 1.12 38.18 41.50
C GLY A 53 1.57 39.62 41.23
N SER A 54 2.77 39.95 41.69
CA SER A 54 3.42 41.24 41.40
C SER A 54 4.25 41.17 40.12
N GLY A 55 4.45 42.29 39.44
CA GLY A 55 5.28 42.38 38.24
C GLY A 55 5.34 43.79 37.68
N THR A 56 5.76 43.92 36.42
CA THR A 56 5.80 45.19 35.71
C THR A 56 5.09 45.10 34.37
N LEU A 57 4.24 46.08 34.08
CA LEU A 57 3.74 46.35 32.74
C LEU A 57 4.76 47.24 32.02
N SER A 58 5.36 46.70 30.98
CA SER A 58 6.29 47.38 30.07
C SER A 58 5.54 47.92 28.86
N LEU A 59 5.68 49.21 28.57
CA LEU A 59 5.09 49.86 27.40
C LEU A 59 6.21 50.42 26.52
N GLN A 60 6.24 50.03 25.24
CA GLN A 60 7.25 50.46 24.27
C GLN A 60 6.58 50.99 23.01
N ALA A 61 7.09 52.09 22.47
CA ALA A 61 6.62 52.66 21.21
C ALA A 61 7.62 52.42 20.08
N GLY A 62 7.10 52.15 18.89
CA GLY A 62 7.85 51.90 17.65
C GLY A 62 8.38 50.47 17.51
N SER A 63 9.09 49.96 18.51
CA SER A 63 9.66 48.60 18.48
C SER A 63 9.84 48.02 19.88
N ILE A 64 9.86 46.68 19.98
CA ILE A 64 10.19 45.95 21.23
C ILE A 64 11.63 46.19 21.73
N GLY A 65 12.50 46.85 20.95
CA GLY A 65 13.84 47.26 21.36
C GLY A 65 13.92 48.70 21.89
N SER A 66 12.83 49.47 21.78
CA SER A 66 12.78 50.85 22.25
C SER A 66 12.82 50.95 23.78
N ALA A 67 13.19 52.12 24.31
CA ALA A 67 13.14 52.38 25.75
C ALA A 67 11.71 52.16 26.28
N ALA A 68 11.58 51.30 27.30
CA ALA A 68 10.31 50.95 27.89
C ALA A 68 9.92 51.88 29.04
N VAL A 69 8.64 52.24 29.11
CA VAL A 69 8.02 52.75 30.34
C VAL A 69 7.61 51.56 31.19
N MET A 70 8.21 51.43 32.37
CA MET A 70 7.96 50.31 33.29
C MET A 70 7.03 50.76 34.42
N ILE A 71 5.89 50.08 34.56
CA ILE A 71 4.87 50.38 35.56
C ILE A 71 4.75 49.18 36.48
N ALA A 72 5.03 49.34 37.78
CA ALA A 72 4.84 48.27 38.75
C ALA A 72 3.34 47.99 38.94
N VAL A 73 2.94 46.72 38.85
CA VAL A 73 1.55 46.27 38.99
C VAL A 73 1.50 45.06 39.90
N THR A 74 0.46 44.97 40.74
CA THR A 74 0.11 43.76 41.49
C THR A 74 -1.29 43.32 41.08
N LEU A 75 -1.41 42.09 40.57
CA LEU A 75 -2.68 41.44 40.28
C LEU A 75 -3.17 40.74 41.54
N SER A 76 -4.38 41.07 41.98
CA SER A 76 -5.10 40.48 43.12
C SER A 76 -6.57 40.29 42.75
N ASN A 77 -6.76 39.57 41.65
CA ASN A 77 -8.03 39.27 41.00
C ASN A 77 -8.64 37.94 41.48
N GLY A 78 -7.92 37.16 42.30
CA GLY A 78 -8.40 35.89 42.86
C GLY A 78 -8.25 34.69 41.91
N ASN A 79 -7.62 34.88 40.75
CA ASN A 79 -7.36 33.82 39.78
C ASN A 79 -6.09 33.06 40.17
N THR A 80 -6.27 31.82 40.61
CA THR A 80 -5.17 30.90 41.00
C THR A 80 -4.97 29.74 40.04
N THR A 81 -5.78 29.62 38.98
CA THR A 81 -5.72 28.51 38.01
C THR A 81 -6.20 28.99 36.65
N ASP A 82 -5.52 28.61 35.58
CA ASP A 82 -5.74 29.22 34.27
C ASP A 82 -7.22 29.17 33.82
N PHE A 83 -7.96 28.04 33.86
CA PHE A 83 -9.39 27.99 33.43
C PHE A 83 -10.21 26.80 34.02
N GLN A 84 -11.55 26.92 34.06
CA GLN A 84 -12.50 25.81 34.28
C GLN A 84 -13.72 25.92 33.34
N HIS A 85 -13.66 25.20 32.21
CA HIS A 85 -14.83 24.93 31.33
C HIS A 85 -15.37 23.53 31.59
N SER A 86 -16.62 23.27 31.21
CA SER A 86 -17.17 21.91 31.31
C SER A 86 -16.55 21.03 30.22
N PRO A 87 -16.18 19.77 30.49
CA PRO A 87 -15.65 18.92 29.42
C PRO A 87 -16.61 18.82 28.23
N LYS A 88 -16.11 19.13 27.02
CA LYS A 88 -16.83 19.01 25.72
C LYS A 88 -17.92 20.04 25.44
N ASP A 89 -18.00 21.13 26.18
CA ASP A 89 -18.99 22.19 25.93
C ASP A 89 -18.81 22.93 24.59
N TRP A 90 -17.61 22.93 24.00
CA TRP A 90 -17.39 23.41 22.62
C TRP A 90 -18.33 22.77 21.58
N MET A 91 -18.84 21.55 21.81
CA MET A 91 -19.73 20.88 20.85
C MET A 91 -21.06 21.63 20.68
N ASN A 92 -21.44 22.44 21.67
CA ASN A 92 -22.67 23.24 21.61
C ASN A 92 -22.62 24.35 20.56
N SER A 93 -21.42 24.72 20.08
CA SER A 93 -21.24 25.69 19.01
C SER A 93 -21.14 25.04 17.62
N LEU A 94 -21.28 23.71 17.50
CA LEU A 94 -21.36 23.08 16.18
C LEU A 94 -22.68 23.44 15.49
N PRO A 95 -22.67 23.68 14.17
CA PRO A 95 -23.89 24.02 13.46
C PRO A 95 -24.88 22.85 13.49
N GLY A 96 -26.16 23.18 13.68
CA GLY A 96 -27.25 22.21 13.54
C GLY A 96 -27.54 21.86 12.08
N SER A 97 -28.45 20.90 11.85
CA SER A 97 -28.92 20.60 10.50
C SER A 97 -29.60 21.81 9.86
N TRP A 98 -29.33 22.07 8.58
CA TRP A 98 -30.01 23.10 7.82
C TRP A 98 -31.44 22.68 7.48
N THR A 99 -32.41 23.55 7.71
CA THR A 99 -33.82 23.33 7.33
C THR A 99 -34.45 24.59 6.71
N GLY A 100 -33.62 25.57 6.33
CA GLY A 100 -34.08 26.81 5.73
C GLY A 100 -34.70 26.57 4.35
N PRO A 101 -35.63 27.44 3.90
CA PRO A 101 -36.31 27.26 2.61
C PRO A 101 -35.42 27.53 1.40
N GLU A 102 -34.29 28.20 1.59
CA GLU A 102 -33.30 28.52 0.55
C GLU A 102 -32.01 27.72 0.79
N ASP A 103 -31.14 27.67 -0.23
CA ASP A 103 -29.80 27.10 -0.08
C ASP A 103 -28.97 27.93 0.91
N PRO A 104 -28.25 27.31 1.86
CA PRO A 104 -27.48 28.05 2.85
C PRO A 104 -26.25 28.67 2.21
N THR A 105 -25.97 29.91 2.62
CA THR A 105 -24.74 30.62 2.30
C THR A 105 -23.81 30.61 3.49
N ILE A 106 -22.56 30.22 3.29
CA ILE A 106 -21.52 30.12 4.33
C ILE A 106 -20.45 31.14 4.00
N LEU A 107 -20.03 31.95 4.96
CA LEU A 107 -18.89 32.85 4.74
C LEU A 107 -17.60 32.18 5.21
N ALA A 108 -16.48 32.49 4.58
CA ALA A 108 -15.18 31.97 4.97
C ALA A 108 -14.05 33.01 4.76
N VAL A 109 -13.22 33.19 5.78
CA VAL A 109 -12.03 34.04 5.69
C VAL A 109 -10.98 33.63 6.73
N GLY A 110 -9.70 33.80 6.41
CA GLY A 110 -8.56 33.69 7.34
C GLY A 110 -7.79 35.01 7.42
N ASP A 111 -6.82 35.07 8.32
CA ASP A 111 -5.84 36.19 8.39
C ASP A 111 -6.56 37.54 8.59
N GLY A 112 -7.51 37.51 9.53
CA GLY A 112 -8.43 38.60 9.79
C GLY A 112 -7.91 39.56 10.84
N PRO A 113 -7.87 39.16 12.12
CA PRO A 113 -7.87 40.08 13.24
C PRO A 113 -6.59 40.89 13.34
N SER A 114 -6.73 42.20 13.17
CA SER A 114 -5.65 43.16 13.35
C SER A 114 -6.25 44.53 13.72
N ASN A 115 -5.40 45.53 13.90
CA ASN A 115 -5.86 46.91 14.12
C ASN A 115 -6.07 47.68 12.81
N GLU A 116 -5.92 47.03 11.65
CA GLU A 116 -6.07 47.67 10.35
C GLU A 116 -7.54 47.94 10.04
N VAL A 117 -7.82 49.11 9.46
CA VAL A 117 -9.19 49.53 9.07
C VAL A 117 -9.82 48.51 8.11
N THR A 118 -9.01 47.90 7.24
CA THR A 118 -9.43 46.85 6.32
C THR A 118 -9.90 45.59 7.03
N SER A 119 -9.21 45.16 8.09
CA SER A 119 -9.62 44.01 8.92
C SER A 119 -10.97 44.27 9.58
N ASN A 120 -11.11 45.43 10.24
CA ASN A 120 -12.35 45.81 10.90
C ASN A 120 -13.52 45.91 9.92
N ALA A 121 -13.30 46.40 8.70
CA ALA A 121 -14.32 46.46 7.66
C ALA A 121 -14.78 45.07 7.20
N VAL A 122 -13.88 44.08 7.13
CA VAL A 122 -14.25 42.69 6.84
C VAL A 122 -15.10 42.12 7.97
N ALA A 123 -14.67 42.28 9.23
CA ALA A 123 -15.42 41.82 10.40
C ALA A 123 -16.85 42.41 10.43
N SER A 124 -16.98 43.73 10.29
CA SER A 124 -18.29 44.40 10.24
C SER A 124 -19.15 43.93 9.06
N ARG A 125 -18.54 43.59 7.93
CA ARG A 125 -19.28 43.07 6.76
C ARG A 125 -19.83 41.68 7.02
N ILE A 126 -19.05 40.79 7.63
CA ILE A 126 -19.47 39.43 7.99
C ILE A 126 -20.61 39.50 9.01
N ALA A 127 -20.46 40.29 10.07
CA ALA A 127 -21.52 40.51 11.05
C ALA A 127 -22.81 41.09 10.43
N ALA A 128 -22.68 42.03 9.49
CA ALA A 128 -23.84 42.60 8.80
C ALA A 128 -24.53 41.62 7.82
N LEU A 129 -23.81 40.60 7.34
CA LEU A 129 -24.38 39.55 6.49
C LEU A 129 -25.06 38.44 7.30
N ASP A 130 -24.61 38.21 8.55
CA ASP A 130 -25.20 37.27 9.51
C ASP A 130 -25.44 35.88 8.89
N PRO A 131 -24.40 35.20 8.38
CA PRO A 131 -24.59 33.90 7.75
C PRO A 131 -24.95 32.84 8.79
N PRO A 132 -25.67 31.77 8.42
CA PRO A 132 -25.94 30.67 9.34
C PRO A 132 -24.70 29.87 9.78
N LEU A 133 -23.57 30.07 9.10
CA LEU A 133 -22.28 29.46 9.41
C LEU A 133 -21.16 30.35 8.89
N PHE A 134 -20.13 30.53 9.70
CA PHE A 134 -18.91 31.24 9.33
C PHE A 134 -17.67 30.36 9.58
N LEU A 135 -16.84 30.16 8.56
CA LEU A 135 -15.57 29.41 8.68
C LEU A 135 -14.41 30.40 8.86
N PHE A 136 -13.74 30.35 10.01
CA PHE A 136 -12.53 31.14 10.23
C PHE A 136 -11.31 30.28 9.90
N LEU A 137 -10.58 30.62 8.84
CA LEU A 137 -9.55 29.79 8.23
C LEU A 137 -8.17 29.95 8.89
N GLY A 138 -8.12 30.16 10.21
CA GLY A 138 -6.90 30.29 11.00
C GLY A 138 -6.28 31.68 10.99
N ASP A 139 -5.25 31.86 11.81
CA ASP A 139 -4.65 33.15 12.18
C ASP A 139 -5.74 34.12 12.67
N VAL A 140 -6.36 33.71 13.78
CA VAL A 140 -7.42 34.43 14.50
C VAL A 140 -6.85 35.45 15.49
N TYR A 141 -5.53 35.65 15.49
CA TYR A 141 -4.79 36.66 16.24
C TYR A 141 -3.31 36.73 15.79
N GLU A 142 -2.58 37.75 16.23
CA GLU A 142 -1.13 37.85 16.05
C GLU A 142 -0.35 37.14 17.17
N THR A 143 -0.76 37.32 18.44
CA THR A 143 0.02 36.87 19.62
C THR A 143 -0.68 35.84 20.50
N GLY A 144 -2.00 35.80 20.48
CA GLY A 144 -2.82 34.78 21.15
C GLY A 144 -3.01 35.01 22.63
N THR A 145 -3.01 36.26 23.08
CA THR A 145 -3.29 36.57 24.49
C THR A 145 -4.75 36.88 24.74
N SER A 146 -5.18 36.77 26.00
CA SER A 146 -6.53 37.17 26.40
C SER A 146 -6.79 38.66 26.15
N THR A 147 -5.76 39.51 26.14
CA THR A 147 -5.88 40.95 25.85
C THR A 147 -6.23 41.17 24.38
N GLU A 148 -5.56 40.46 23.49
CA GLU A 148 -5.79 40.54 22.05
C GLU A 148 -7.18 40.01 21.66
N PHE A 149 -7.55 38.82 22.16
CA PHE A 149 -8.90 38.31 22.02
C PHE A 149 -9.95 39.29 22.54
N ARG A 150 -9.74 39.87 23.73
CA ARG A 150 -10.70 40.83 24.29
C ARG A 150 -10.91 42.06 23.40
N ASN A 151 -9.90 42.51 22.66
CA ASN A 151 -10.03 43.69 21.81
C ASN A 151 -10.61 43.38 20.43
N HIS A 152 -10.28 42.24 19.83
CA HIS A 152 -10.77 41.88 18.49
C HIS A 152 -12.05 41.05 18.49
N TYR A 153 -12.37 40.43 19.62
CA TYR A 153 -13.52 39.55 19.79
C TYR A 153 -14.44 39.97 20.95
N GLY A 154 -14.03 40.88 21.84
CA GLY A 154 -14.86 41.26 22.98
C GLY A 154 -14.90 40.20 24.09
N ALA A 155 -15.97 40.18 24.89
CA ALA A 155 -16.21 39.05 25.78
C ALA A 155 -16.76 37.89 24.95
N SER A 156 -16.32 36.66 25.19
CA SER A 156 -16.77 35.51 24.41
C SER A 156 -18.30 35.46 24.40
N GLU A 157 -18.90 35.47 23.21
CA GLU A 157 -20.34 35.32 23.06
C GLU A 157 -20.82 33.94 23.49
N LEU A 158 -19.92 32.95 23.46
CA LEU A 158 -20.14 31.61 24.00
C LEU A 158 -20.27 31.62 25.54
N ASP A 159 -19.68 32.62 26.21
CA ASP A 159 -19.81 32.83 27.66
C ASP A 159 -20.98 33.77 28.02
N THR A 160 -21.34 34.71 27.12
CA THR A 160 -22.44 35.67 27.32
C THR A 160 -22.99 36.17 25.97
N PRO A 161 -24.22 35.80 25.57
CA PRO A 161 -24.77 36.20 24.27
C PRO A 161 -24.76 37.71 24.03
N GLY A 162 -24.26 38.15 22.86
CA GLY A 162 -24.32 39.54 22.38
C GLY A 162 -23.32 40.51 22.99
N ALA A 163 -22.20 40.02 23.52
CA ALA A 163 -21.15 40.83 24.17
C ALA A 163 -19.82 40.89 23.39
N GLY A 164 -19.79 40.34 22.17
CA GLY A 164 -18.64 40.39 21.28
C GLY A 164 -18.45 41.75 20.61
N THR A 165 -17.29 41.97 20.01
CA THR A 165 -17.03 43.15 19.16
C THR A 165 -16.25 42.71 17.93
N LEU A 166 -16.47 43.34 16.78
CA LEU A 166 -15.76 43.04 15.52
C LEU A 166 -15.91 41.55 15.15
N TRP A 167 -14.84 40.77 15.22
CA TRP A 167 -14.84 39.35 14.86
C TRP A 167 -15.65 38.50 15.84
N GLY A 168 -15.82 38.99 17.07
CA GLY A 168 -16.59 38.31 18.09
C GLY A 168 -18.09 38.39 17.94
N GLU A 169 -18.62 39.32 17.12
CA GLU A 169 -20.06 39.49 16.86
C GLU A 169 -20.70 38.29 16.13
N THR A 170 -19.88 37.36 15.64
CA THR A 170 -20.30 36.14 14.95
C THR A 170 -19.72 34.90 15.60
N ALA A 171 -19.27 34.99 16.86
CA ALA A 171 -18.53 33.90 17.49
C ALA A 171 -19.39 32.64 17.71
N ASP A 172 -20.69 32.78 17.88
CA ASP A 172 -21.65 31.68 18.03
C ASP A 172 -21.81 30.82 16.77
N ILE A 173 -21.67 31.43 15.59
CA ILE A 173 -21.74 30.77 14.27
C ILE A 173 -20.36 30.45 13.68
N THR A 174 -19.28 30.81 14.36
CA THR A 174 -17.90 30.65 13.87
C THR A 174 -17.38 29.24 14.11
N GLN A 175 -16.80 28.63 13.07
CA GLN A 175 -15.98 27.43 13.14
C GLN A 175 -14.52 27.79 12.84
N PRO A 176 -13.67 27.97 13.87
CA PRO A 176 -12.29 28.40 13.69
C PRO A 176 -11.34 27.21 13.54
N THR A 177 -10.54 27.21 12.48
CA THR A 177 -9.40 26.28 12.36
C THR A 177 -8.12 26.89 12.94
N LEU A 178 -7.10 26.05 13.15
CA LEU A 178 -5.81 26.46 13.70
C LEU A 178 -4.81 26.81 12.59
N GLY A 179 -4.27 28.02 12.65
CA GLY A 179 -3.18 28.53 11.82
C GLY A 179 -1.81 28.44 12.47
N ASN A 180 -0.83 29.15 11.90
CA ASN A 180 0.54 29.16 12.42
C ASN A 180 0.72 30.17 13.56
N HIS A 181 -0.15 31.16 13.69
CA HIS A 181 -0.21 32.00 14.87
C HIS A 181 -0.84 31.24 16.05
N GLU A 182 -1.77 30.32 15.78
CA GLU A 182 -2.38 29.51 16.82
C GLU A 182 -1.46 28.40 17.32
N LYS A 183 -0.78 28.65 18.44
CA LYS A 183 -0.12 27.58 19.18
C LYS A 183 -1.22 26.64 19.73
N PRO A 184 -1.13 25.31 19.53
CA PRO A 184 -2.18 24.36 19.93
C PRO A 184 -2.45 24.28 21.45
N ASN A 185 -1.69 25.03 22.25
CA ASN A 185 -1.87 25.17 23.70
C ASN A 185 -2.01 26.65 24.13
N SER A 186 -2.38 27.55 23.21
CA SER A 186 -2.63 28.94 23.56
C SER A 186 -3.83 29.00 24.50
N ALA A 187 -3.57 29.40 25.73
CA ALA A 187 -4.56 29.55 26.80
C ALA A 187 -5.79 30.36 26.33
N ALA A 188 -5.57 31.46 25.61
CA ALA A 188 -6.66 32.33 25.18
C ALA A 188 -7.53 31.69 24.09
N PHE A 189 -6.94 30.96 23.14
CA PHE A 189 -7.71 30.24 22.12
C PHE A 189 -8.55 29.12 22.76
N ILE A 190 -7.92 28.33 23.63
CA ILE A 190 -8.59 27.22 24.34
C ILE A 190 -9.75 27.75 25.19
N ASP A 191 -9.54 28.86 25.89
CA ASP A 191 -10.57 29.50 26.71
C ASP A 191 -11.70 30.06 25.84
N TYR A 192 -11.39 30.86 24.81
CA TYR A 192 -12.39 31.52 23.97
C TYR A 192 -13.25 30.53 23.19
N TRP A 193 -12.66 29.43 22.72
CA TRP A 193 -13.35 28.38 21.94
C TRP A 193 -13.63 27.11 22.75
N HIS A 194 -13.71 27.22 24.09
CA HIS A 194 -14.23 26.17 24.98
C HIS A 194 -13.52 24.79 24.84
N GLY A 195 -12.22 24.81 24.56
CA GLY A 195 -11.43 23.59 24.40
C GLY A 195 -11.74 22.79 23.13
N ARG A 196 -12.16 23.47 22.06
CA ARG A 196 -12.31 22.89 20.72
C ARG A 196 -11.09 22.03 20.33
N PRO A 197 -11.29 20.82 19.78
CA PRO A 197 -10.20 19.91 19.43
C PRO A 197 -9.37 20.46 18.26
N LEU A 198 -8.16 19.92 18.10
CA LEU A 198 -7.24 20.32 17.04
C LEU A 198 -7.76 20.05 15.62
N PHE A 199 -8.64 19.08 15.46
CA PHE A 199 -9.32 18.76 14.21
C PHE A 199 -10.66 18.11 14.56
N THR A 200 -11.66 18.31 13.71
CA THR A 200 -13.02 17.78 13.91
C THR A 200 -13.77 17.70 12.58
N SER A 201 -14.99 17.21 12.62
CA SER A 201 -15.90 17.23 11.48
C SER A 201 -17.32 17.52 11.93
N PHE A 202 -18.13 18.09 11.04
CA PHE A 202 -19.56 18.28 11.24
C PHE A 202 -20.28 18.25 9.89
N THR A 203 -21.60 18.17 9.92
CA THR A 203 -22.43 18.21 8.70
C THR A 203 -23.34 19.42 8.73
N PHE A 204 -23.39 20.16 7.63
CA PHE A 204 -24.26 21.32 7.47
C PHE A 204 -24.75 21.38 6.02
N GLY A 205 -26.04 21.64 5.78
CA GLY A 205 -26.61 21.64 4.42
C GLY A 205 -26.47 20.32 3.65
N GLY A 206 -26.38 19.19 4.36
CA GLY A 206 -26.11 17.89 3.73
C GLY A 206 -24.71 17.78 3.11
N THR A 207 -23.76 18.58 3.60
CA THR A 207 -22.34 18.57 3.22
C THR A 207 -21.51 18.20 4.44
N LEU A 208 -20.48 17.36 4.26
CA LEU A 208 -19.49 17.06 5.30
C LEU A 208 -18.41 18.13 5.31
N PHE A 209 -18.20 18.75 6.47
CA PHE A 209 -17.09 19.67 6.71
C PHE A 209 -16.02 18.99 7.53
N LEU A 210 -14.77 19.04 7.05
CA LEU A 210 -13.58 18.53 7.71
C LEU A 210 -12.70 19.70 8.14
N ASP A 211 -12.63 19.95 9.45
CA ASP A 211 -11.75 20.96 10.02
C ASP A 211 -10.42 20.32 10.42
N MET A 212 -9.33 20.81 9.83
CA MET A 212 -8.02 20.19 9.95
C MET A 212 -6.95 21.20 10.38
N ASN A 213 -5.97 20.76 11.15
CA ASN A 213 -4.85 21.57 11.61
C ASN A 213 -3.62 21.34 10.73
N SER A 214 -3.39 22.30 9.83
CA SER A 214 -2.24 22.35 8.91
C SER A 214 -0.90 22.69 9.57
N SER A 215 -0.91 23.15 10.82
CA SER A 215 0.28 23.34 11.66
C SER A 215 0.70 22.06 12.40
N ALA A 216 -0.13 21.00 12.34
CA ALA A 216 0.17 19.67 12.86
C ALA A 216 0.54 18.68 11.73
N SER A 217 1.01 17.49 12.11
CA SER A 217 1.36 16.47 11.12
C SER A 217 0.13 16.00 10.34
N MET A 218 0.28 15.95 9.01
CA MET A 218 -0.69 15.44 8.04
C MET A 218 -0.18 14.19 7.30
N SER A 219 0.86 13.53 7.84
CA SER A 219 1.40 12.30 7.26
C SER A 219 0.40 11.15 7.39
N ALA A 220 0.56 10.11 6.57
CA ALA A 220 -0.26 8.89 6.60
C ALA A 220 -0.28 8.18 7.98
N THR A 221 0.73 8.42 8.83
CA THR A 221 0.82 7.83 10.18
C THR A 221 0.23 8.73 11.27
N SER A 222 -0.19 9.95 10.95
CA SER A 222 -0.73 10.89 11.92
C SER A 222 -2.16 10.51 12.37
N ALA A 223 -2.52 10.86 13.60
CA ALA A 223 -3.88 10.66 14.11
C ALA A 223 -4.93 11.42 13.28
N GLN A 224 -4.58 12.62 12.82
CA GLN A 224 -5.42 13.44 11.96
C GLN A 224 -5.70 12.75 10.61
N TYR A 225 -4.68 12.17 9.97
CA TYR A 225 -4.87 11.42 8.73
C TYR A 225 -5.80 10.23 8.91
N GLN A 226 -5.65 9.47 10.00
CA GLN A 226 -6.53 8.33 10.28
C GLN A 226 -7.97 8.78 10.57
N PHE A 227 -8.14 9.91 11.26
CA PHE A 227 -9.46 10.52 11.47
C PHE A 227 -10.12 10.88 10.13
N VAL A 228 -9.42 11.62 9.27
CA VAL A 228 -9.94 12.03 7.95
C VAL A 228 -10.25 10.80 7.11
N LYS A 229 -9.35 9.82 7.06
CA LYS A 229 -9.55 8.57 6.32
C LYS A 229 -10.84 7.89 6.77
N SER A 230 -11.08 7.80 8.08
CA SER A 230 -12.32 7.22 8.61
C SER A 230 -13.57 8.02 8.24
N ALA A 231 -13.47 9.34 8.11
CA ALA A 231 -14.60 10.19 7.76
C ALA A 231 -14.97 10.06 6.27
N VAL A 232 -13.98 10.15 5.38
CA VAL A 232 -14.20 10.13 3.92
C VAL A 232 -14.49 8.74 3.36
N THR A 233 -14.08 7.67 4.06
CA THR A 233 -14.40 6.29 3.67
C THR A 233 -15.69 5.76 4.32
N ASN A 234 -16.39 6.59 5.10
CA ASN A 234 -17.66 6.20 5.70
C ASN A 234 -18.74 6.10 4.61
N PRO A 235 -19.40 4.94 4.41
CA PRO A 235 -20.45 4.79 3.40
C PRO A 235 -21.69 5.68 3.62
N SER A 236 -21.82 6.28 4.79
CA SER A 236 -22.88 7.24 5.14
C SER A 236 -22.41 8.71 5.06
N ALA A 237 -21.19 8.97 4.60
CA ALA A 237 -20.73 10.33 4.36
C ALA A 237 -21.59 10.99 3.27
N PRO A 238 -21.98 12.26 3.43
CA PRO A 238 -22.60 13.02 2.36
C PRO A 238 -21.74 13.10 1.10
N ASN A 239 -22.37 13.24 -0.06
CA ASN A 239 -21.68 13.33 -1.35
C ASN A 239 -20.83 14.60 -1.48
N CYS A 240 -21.31 15.73 -0.96
CA CYS A 240 -20.52 16.95 -0.89
C CYS A 240 -19.59 16.90 0.32
N ILE A 241 -18.30 17.09 0.10
CA ILE A 241 -17.29 17.16 1.16
C ILE A 241 -16.41 18.40 0.98
N VAL A 242 -16.37 19.24 2.01
CA VAL A 242 -15.52 20.43 2.11
C VAL A 242 -14.48 20.20 3.20
N ALA A 243 -13.21 20.27 2.84
CA ALA A 243 -12.12 20.39 3.80
C ALA A 243 -11.77 21.86 4.02
N PHE A 244 -11.39 22.23 5.23
CA PHE A 244 -10.82 23.53 5.51
C PHE A 244 -9.71 23.47 6.55
N TRP A 245 -8.66 24.25 6.32
CA TRP A 245 -7.52 24.42 7.23
C TRP A 245 -6.76 25.71 6.88
N HIS A 246 -5.72 26.04 7.62
CA HIS A 246 -5.04 27.33 7.42
C HIS A 246 -4.04 27.37 6.24
N ILE A 247 -2.92 26.63 6.29
CA ILE A 247 -1.81 26.71 5.31
C ILE A 247 -2.16 25.93 4.03
N PRO A 248 -2.21 26.56 2.84
CA PRO A 248 -2.57 25.89 1.59
C PRO A 248 -1.67 24.71 1.20
N ALA A 249 -2.25 23.67 0.58
CA ALA A 249 -1.50 22.56 0.00
C ALA A 249 -0.76 22.98 -1.28
N VAL A 250 -1.38 23.86 -2.07
CA VAL A 250 -0.76 24.47 -3.25
C VAL A 250 -0.60 25.96 -3.01
N VAL A 251 0.61 26.48 -3.21
CA VAL A 251 0.96 27.88 -2.90
C VAL A 251 1.06 28.72 -4.17
N THR A 252 1.61 28.14 -5.24
CA THR A 252 1.77 28.77 -6.57
C THR A 252 1.73 27.70 -7.67
N ASN A 253 1.90 28.08 -8.95
CA ASN A 253 2.03 27.12 -10.05
C ASN A 253 3.18 26.12 -9.90
N THR A 254 4.20 26.42 -9.09
CA THR A 254 5.41 25.60 -8.94
C THR A 254 5.70 25.16 -7.51
N SER A 255 4.89 25.61 -6.55
CA SER A 255 5.15 25.42 -5.12
C SER A 255 3.98 24.74 -4.44
N VAL A 256 4.28 23.66 -3.70
CA VAL A 256 3.33 22.91 -2.86
C VAL A 256 3.90 22.73 -1.47
N THR A 257 3.02 22.53 -0.49
CA THR A 257 3.40 22.28 0.90
C THR A 257 3.68 20.79 1.10
N ALA A 258 4.95 20.40 1.03
CA ALA A 258 5.38 18.99 1.01
C ALA A 258 4.84 18.13 2.16
N GLY A 259 4.63 18.71 3.35
CA GLY A 259 4.08 18.00 4.51
C GLY A 259 2.60 17.60 4.39
N GLN A 260 1.90 18.09 3.37
CA GLN A 260 0.46 17.90 3.18
C GLN A 260 0.12 16.98 2.00
N THR A 261 1.10 16.55 1.20
CA THR A 261 0.86 15.77 -0.03
C THR A 261 0.13 14.46 0.21
N ALA A 262 0.46 13.74 1.29
CA ALA A 262 -0.23 12.51 1.65
C ALA A 262 -1.71 12.76 1.97
N MET A 263 -2.00 13.83 2.71
CA MET A 263 -3.37 14.21 3.04
C MET A 263 -4.14 14.69 1.81
N TRP A 264 -3.52 15.50 0.95
CA TRP A 264 -4.10 15.90 -0.33
C TRP A 264 -4.50 14.67 -1.16
N ALA A 265 -3.59 13.71 -1.32
CA ALA A 265 -3.87 12.48 -2.06
C ALA A 265 -5.02 11.68 -1.43
N LEU A 266 -5.13 11.65 -0.09
CA LEU A 266 -6.27 11.02 0.59
C LEU A 266 -7.60 11.71 0.23
N LEU A 267 -7.65 13.04 0.28
CA LEU A 267 -8.86 13.81 -0.02
C LEU A 267 -9.25 13.65 -1.49
N ALA A 268 -8.30 13.86 -2.40
CA ALA A 268 -8.50 13.72 -3.84
C ALA A 268 -8.94 12.31 -4.24
N ASN A 269 -8.39 11.25 -3.63
CA ASN A 269 -8.80 9.88 -3.96
C ASN A 269 -10.14 9.45 -3.33
N ASN A 270 -10.72 10.25 -2.44
CA ASN A 270 -11.95 9.89 -1.71
C ASN A 270 -13.07 10.92 -1.91
N GLY A 271 -13.08 11.58 -3.07
CA GLY A 271 -14.22 12.39 -3.51
C GLY A 271 -14.43 13.68 -2.72
N VAL A 272 -13.35 14.28 -2.19
CA VAL A 272 -13.45 15.61 -1.58
C VAL A 272 -13.47 16.66 -2.67
N ASP A 273 -14.47 17.53 -2.65
CA ASP A 273 -14.75 18.44 -3.77
C ASP A 273 -13.99 19.77 -3.63
N LEU A 274 -13.90 20.27 -2.39
CA LEU A 274 -13.38 21.61 -2.12
C LEU A 274 -12.47 21.63 -0.89
N LEU A 275 -11.31 22.27 -1.04
CA LEU A 275 -10.43 22.67 0.06
C LEU A 275 -10.43 24.20 0.18
N VAL A 276 -10.77 24.74 1.35
CA VAL A 276 -10.74 26.19 1.62
C VAL A 276 -9.66 26.52 2.65
N THR A 277 -8.80 27.50 2.33
CA THR A 277 -7.61 27.82 3.13
C THR A 277 -7.38 29.31 3.33
N GLY A 278 -6.56 29.68 4.32
CA GLY A 278 -6.13 31.05 4.60
C GLY A 278 -4.64 31.24 4.27
N HIS A 279 -3.90 31.81 5.22
CA HIS A 279 -2.44 32.00 5.28
C HIS A 279 -1.84 32.94 4.24
N GLN A 280 -2.22 32.80 2.97
CA GLN A 280 -1.80 33.77 1.96
C GLN A 280 -2.78 34.93 2.03
N HIS A 281 -2.27 36.12 2.35
CA HIS A 281 -3.08 37.32 2.57
C HIS A 281 -3.72 37.90 1.28
N LYS A 282 -4.48 37.08 0.55
CA LYS A 282 -4.99 37.30 -0.80
C LYS A 282 -6.09 36.28 -1.11
N MET A 283 -6.70 36.41 -2.29
CA MET A 283 -7.66 35.44 -2.82
C MET A 283 -7.05 34.68 -3.99
N VAL A 284 -7.23 33.36 -4.00
CA VAL A 284 -6.74 32.48 -5.08
C VAL A 284 -7.74 31.36 -5.31
N GLU A 285 -7.98 31.08 -6.58
CA GLU A 285 -8.63 29.84 -7.03
C GLU A 285 -7.61 29.00 -7.80
N PHE A 286 -7.57 27.71 -7.48
CA PHE A 286 -6.78 26.73 -8.21
C PHE A 286 -7.68 25.92 -9.14
N ASN A 287 -7.18 25.54 -10.31
CA ASN A 287 -7.83 24.54 -11.16
C ASN A 287 -7.99 23.23 -10.38
N PRO A 288 -8.96 22.36 -10.72
CA PRO A 288 -9.04 21.02 -10.16
C PRO A 288 -7.70 20.29 -10.31
N LEU A 289 -7.20 19.67 -9.23
CA LEU A 289 -5.96 18.89 -9.25
C LEU A 289 -6.18 17.44 -8.79
N ASP A 290 -5.42 16.52 -9.38
CA ASP A 290 -5.41 15.10 -9.02
C ASP A 290 -4.66 14.84 -7.71
N ALA A 291 -4.57 13.57 -7.30
CA ALA A 291 -3.86 13.17 -6.07
C ALA A 291 -2.37 13.56 -6.04
N ASP A 292 -1.76 13.79 -7.20
CA ASP A 292 -0.37 14.22 -7.37
C ASP A 292 -0.23 15.75 -7.53
N LEU A 293 -1.31 16.50 -7.28
CA LEU A 293 -1.41 17.96 -7.37
C LEU A 293 -1.22 18.48 -8.80
N ASN A 294 -1.60 17.70 -9.82
CA ASN A 294 -1.51 18.09 -11.22
C ASN A 294 -2.88 18.37 -11.83
N PRO A 295 -2.99 19.39 -12.70
CA PRO A 295 -4.23 19.65 -13.42
C PRO A 295 -4.43 18.57 -14.49
N THR A 296 -5.40 17.69 -14.29
CA THR A 296 -5.76 16.63 -15.24
C THR A 296 -7.25 16.69 -15.55
N PRO A 297 -7.72 16.13 -16.69
CA PRO A 297 -9.15 16.08 -16.99
C PRO A 297 -9.98 15.27 -15.97
N GLN A 298 -9.33 14.41 -15.17
CA GLN A 298 -9.95 13.57 -14.14
C GLN A 298 -9.94 14.22 -12.75
N ALA A 299 -9.17 15.30 -12.57
CA ALA A 299 -9.09 16.02 -11.33
C ALA A 299 -10.42 16.70 -10.99
N HIS A 300 -10.81 16.67 -9.71
CA HIS A 300 -12.05 17.29 -9.23
C HIS A 300 -11.83 18.18 -7.99
N LEU A 301 -10.87 17.86 -7.11
CA LEU A 301 -10.61 18.64 -5.91
C LEU A 301 -10.08 20.03 -6.25
N VAL A 302 -10.85 21.05 -5.90
CA VAL A 302 -10.49 22.47 -6.05
C VAL A 302 -9.93 23.01 -4.74
N GLN A 303 -8.88 23.82 -4.81
CA GLN A 303 -8.41 24.59 -3.65
C GLN A 303 -8.75 26.06 -3.82
N LEU A 304 -9.33 26.67 -2.78
CA LEU A 304 -9.54 28.09 -2.64
C LEU A 304 -8.69 28.64 -1.49
N VAL A 305 -8.13 29.83 -1.71
CA VAL A 305 -7.46 30.61 -0.67
C VAL A 305 -8.29 31.86 -0.42
N SER A 306 -8.79 32.02 0.81
CA SER A 306 -9.54 33.16 1.32
C SER A 306 -8.81 33.77 2.54
N GLY A 307 -7.52 34.06 2.38
CA GLY A 307 -6.73 34.74 3.43
C GLY A 307 -6.81 36.27 3.35
N ALA A 308 -7.77 36.83 2.61
CA ALA A 308 -7.89 38.27 2.42
C ALA A 308 -8.67 38.97 3.56
N GLY A 309 -8.58 38.47 4.79
CA GLY A 309 -9.30 38.97 5.97
C GLY A 309 -8.98 40.40 6.38
N GLY A 310 -8.02 41.03 5.71
CA GLY A 310 -7.70 42.43 5.83
C GLY A 310 -6.39 42.69 6.55
N HIS A 311 -5.77 41.65 7.14
CA HIS A 311 -4.45 41.75 7.72
C HIS A 311 -3.35 41.75 6.64
N LYS A 312 -2.45 42.75 6.64
CA LYS A 312 -1.22 42.81 5.81
C LYS A 312 -1.39 42.24 4.39
N LEU A 313 -2.36 42.75 3.62
CA LEU A 313 -2.72 42.20 2.31
C LEU A 313 -1.52 42.08 1.36
N ALA A 314 -1.39 40.92 0.71
CA ALA A 314 -0.33 40.60 -0.23
C ALA A 314 -0.75 40.78 -1.69
N GLY A 315 0.22 40.88 -2.59
CA GLY A 315 0.00 40.91 -4.05
C GLY A 315 -0.55 39.58 -4.61
N PRO A 316 -1.11 39.57 -5.83
CA PRO A 316 -1.72 38.39 -6.42
C PRO A 316 -0.69 37.28 -6.70
N THR A 317 -1.17 36.05 -6.84
CA THR A 317 -0.39 34.92 -7.35
C THR A 317 -0.53 34.85 -8.87
N SER A 318 0.55 34.57 -9.61
CA SER A 318 0.48 34.45 -11.06
C SER A 318 -0.43 33.30 -11.50
N VAL A 319 -1.35 33.57 -12.42
CA VAL A 319 -2.24 32.57 -13.07
C VAL A 319 -1.42 31.63 -13.97
N GLY A 320 -1.82 30.36 -14.06
CA GLY A 320 -1.12 29.35 -14.85
C GLY A 320 -1.79 27.97 -14.79
N ALA A 321 -0.99 26.90 -14.89
CA ALA A 321 -1.51 25.54 -14.95
C ALA A 321 -2.29 25.12 -13.69
N ARG A 322 -1.83 25.51 -12.50
CA ARG A 322 -2.52 25.21 -11.23
C ARG A 322 -3.39 26.36 -10.76
N VAL A 323 -2.95 27.60 -10.94
CA VAL A 323 -3.68 28.78 -10.45
C VAL A 323 -4.66 29.25 -11.54
N ALA A 324 -5.95 29.09 -11.31
CA ALA A 324 -7.01 29.51 -12.22
C ALA A 324 -7.24 31.03 -12.18
N TRP A 325 -7.26 31.58 -10.97
CA TRP A 325 -7.52 32.99 -10.73
C TRP A 325 -6.85 33.48 -9.45
N SER A 326 -6.51 34.78 -9.38
CA SER A 326 -6.01 35.38 -8.15
C SER A 326 -6.26 36.89 -8.07
N LYS A 327 -6.58 37.36 -6.86
CA LYS A 327 -6.68 38.77 -6.51
C LYS A 327 -5.89 39.05 -5.24
N GLY A 328 -4.96 40.02 -5.31
CA GLY A 328 -4.23 40.54 -4.16
C GLY A 328 -4.55 42.00 -3.88
N GLY A 329 -4.10 42.50 -2.73
CA GLY A 329 -4.26 43.90 -2.31
C GLY A 329 -5.72 44.34 -2.13
N THR A 330 -6.65 43.40 -1.96
CA THR A 330 -8.08 43.66 -1.78
C THR A 330 -8.57 42.84 -0.60
N ALA A 331 -9.07 43.52 0.44
CA ALA A 331 -9.72 42.85 1.58
C ALA A 331 -11.11 42.34 1.16
N GLY A 332 -11.50 41.20 1.69
CA GLY A 332 -12.79 40.60 1.41
C GLY A 332 -12.94 39.21 1.99
N LEU A 333 -13.95 38.51 1.52
CA LEU A 333 -14.37 37.22 2.04
C LEU A 333 -14.79 36.27 0.91
N LEU A 334 -14.89 35.00 1.23
CA LEU A 334 -15.46 33.97 0.37
C LEU A 334 -16.89 33.68 0.83
N SER A 335 -17.83 33.63 -0.10
CA SER A 335 -19.22 33.22 0.12
C SER A 335 -19.44 31.89 -0.60
N LEU A 336 -19.68 30.81 0.14
CA LEU A 336 -19.98 29.49 -0.38
C LEU A 336 -21.49 29.26 -0.38
N SER A 337 -22.03 28.69 -1.46
CA SER A 337 -23.42 28.25 -1.56
C SER A 337 -23.48 26.73 -1.67
N LEU A 338 -24.29 26.10 -0.83
CA LEU A 338 -24.55 24.66 -0.90
C LEU A 338 -25.81 24.40 -1.72
N ALA A 339 -25.65 24.35 -3.05
CA ALA A 339 -26.77 24.29 -3.97
C ALA A 339 -27.54 22.96 -3.84
N GLY A 340 -28.87 23.06 -3.73
CA GLY A 340 -29.77 21.91 -3.57
C GLY A 340 -30.03 21.51 -2.11
N ALA A 341 -29.45 22.20 -1.13
CA ALA A 341 -29.66 21.92 0.30
C ALA A 341 -30.94 22.54 0.88
N ALA A 342 -31.62 23.41 0.13
CA ALA A 342 -32.90 24.02 0.49
C ALA A 342 -33.90 22.98 1.03
N GLY A 343 -34.60 23.32 2.12
CA GLY A 343 -35.56 22.44 2.78
C GLY A 343 -34.95 21.28 3.57
N GLY A 344 -33.64 21.29 3.81
CA GLY A 344 -32.90 20.22 4.49
C GLY A 344 -32.55 19.03 3.60
N ASN A 345 -32.53 19.26 2.29
CA ASN A 345 -32.02 18.30 1.31
C ASN A 345 -30.49 18.22 1.35
N ALA A 346 -29.94 17.24 0.65
CA ALA A 346 -28.49 17.15 0.45
C ALA A 346 -28.04 18.06 -0.69
N ALA A 347 -26.97 18.82 -0.46
CA ALA A 347 -26.33 19.59 -1.51
C ALA A 347 -25.86 18.67 -2.66
N THR A 348 -25.93 19.20 -3.88
CA THR A 348 -25.48 18.52 -5.10
C THR A 348 -24.26 19.20 -5.73
N SER A 349 -24.02 20.46 -5.40
CA SER A 349 -22.83 21.20 -5.82
C SER A 349 -22.47 22.28 -4.80
N ILE A 350 -21.21 22.69 -4.82
CA ILE A 350 -20.69 23.77 -3.99
C ILE A 350 -20.32 24.92 -4.93
N GLY A 351 -21.05 26.02 -4.84
CA GLY A 351 -20.72 27.28 -5.50
C GLY A 351 -19.90 28.18 -4.59
N TRP A 352 -19.08 29.06 -5.16
CA TRP A 352 -18.36 30.07 -4.39
C TRP A 352 -18.33 31.42 -5.11
N GLN A 353 -18.22 32.48 -4.31
CA GLN A 353 -18.04 33.85 -4.75
C GLN A 353 -17.03 34.58 -3.86
N PHE A 354 -15.98 35.12 -4.47
CA PHE A 354 -15.08 36.06 -3.80
C PHE A 354 -15.69 37.46 -3.84
N GLN A 355 -15.85 38.08 -2.67
CA GLN A 355 -16.41 39.43 -2.55
C GLN A 355 -15.42 40.37 -1.87
N ASN A 356 -15.36 41.63 -2.31
CA ASN A 356 -14.68 42.67 -1.53
C ASN A 356 -15.55 43.16 -0.35
N VAL A 357 -14.98 44.00 0.53
CA VAL A 357 -15.69 44.58 1.69
C VAL A 357 -16.94 45.41 1.34
N SER A 358 -17.06 45.92 0.10
CA SER A 358 -18.26 46.63 -0.37
C SER A 358 -19.35 45.70 -0.92
N GLY A 359 -19.12 44.39 -0.92
CA GLY A 359 -20.03 43.40 -1.50
C GLY A 359 -19.98 43.31 -3.02
N SER A 360 -18.96 43.89 -3.67
CA SER A 360 -18.75 43.64 -5.10
C SER A 360 -18.22 42.23 -5.29
N ASP A 361 -18.88 41.49 -6.17
CA ASP A 361 -18.40 40.24 -6.71
C ASP A 361 -17.10 40.46 -7.52
N LEU A 362 -16.10 39.65 -7.21
CA LEU A 362 -14.79 39.67 -7.84
C LEU A 362 -14.57 38.45 -8.74
N HIS A 363 -15.18 37.31 -8.40
CA HIS A 363 -15.03 36.03 -9.09
C HIS A 363 -15.94 34.97 -8.48
N ASP A 364 -16.60 34.20 -9.33
CA ASP A 364 -17.40 33.03 -8.95
C ASP A 364 -16.87 31.74 -9.59
N GLY A 365 -17.18 30.63 -8.96
CA GLY A 365 -16.98 29.29 -9.49
C GLY A 365 -17.89 28.25 -8.81
N SER A 366 -17.82 27.00 -9.26
CA SER A 366 -18.57 25.90 -8.66
C SER A 366 -17.95 24.55 -8.96
N VAL A 367 -18.22 23.57 -8.09
CA VAL A 367 -17.88 22.16 -8.29
C VAL A 367 -19.10 21.28 -8.01
N ASP A 368 -19.36 20.32 -8.89
CA ASP A 368 -20.43 19.33 -8.71
C ASP A 368 -19.96 18.22 -7.78
N CYS A 369 -20.74 17.92 -6.74
CA CYS A 369 -20.37 16.94 -5.73
C CYS A 369 -20.58 15.50 -6.19
N GLY A 370 -19.72 14.59 -5.73
CA GLY A 370 -19.83 13.17 -6.05
C GLY A 370 -19.46 12.83 -7.50
N SER A 371 -18.83 13.76 -8.23
CA SER A 371 -18.31 13.58 -9.58
C SER A 371 -16.85 13.10 -9.57
N VAL A 372 -16.56 12.04 -8.82
CA VAL A 372 -15.20 11.46 -8.81
C VAL A 372 -14.98 10.77 -10.16
N ALA A 373 -13.96 11.18 -10.91
CA ALA A 373 -13.62 10.52 -12.16
C ALA A 373 -13.13 9.09 -11.87
N ASN A 374 -13.64 8.12 -12.64
CA ASN A 374 -13.25 6.73 -12.53
C ASN A 374 -11.77 6.52 -12.87
N HIS A 375 -11.02 5.79 -12.04
CA HIS A 375 -9.66 5.33 -12.35
C HIS A 375 -9.68 3.84 -12.66
N ALA A 376 -8.85 3.43 -13.64
CA ALA A 376 -8.69 2.01 -13.92
C ALA A 376 -8.17 1.26 -12.69
N PRO A 377 -8.52 -0.04 -12.51
CA PRO A 377 -8.01 -0.85 -11.42
C PRO A 377 -6.49 -0.81 -11.35
N VAL A 378 -5.91 -0.85 -10.16
CA VAL A 378 -4.47 -1.08 -9.94
C VAL A 378 -4.23 -2.58 -9.85
N VAL A 379 -3.41 -3.10 -10.76
CA VAL A 379 -3.15 -4.54 -10.92
C VAL A 379 -1.67 -4.83 -10.69
N ASN A 380 -1.40 -5.91 -9.96
CA ASN A 380 -0.05 -6.46 -9.77
C ASN A 380 -0.13 -7.99 -9.93
N ALA A 381 0.62 -8.56 -10.86
CA ALA A 381 0.63 -9.98 -11.18
C ALA A 381 1.51 -10.81 -10.21
N GLY A 382 2.28 -10.15 -9.35
CA GLY A 382 3.27 -10.74 -8.46
C GLY A 382 4.65 -10.86 -9.12
N PRO A 383 5.65 -11.34 -8.37
CA PRO A 383 7.02 -11.48 -8.88
C PRO A 383 7.15 -12.65 -9.86
N ASP A 384 8.13 -12.54 -10.77
CA ASP A 384 8.55 -13.63 -11.66
C ASP A 384 8.90 -14.90 -10.88
N GLN A 385 8.61 -16.06 -11.49
CA GLN A 385 8.79 -17.36 -10.84
C GLN A 385 9.62 -18.32 -11.67
N THR A 386 10.22 -19.29 -10.98
CA THR A 386 10.84 -20.47 -11.60
C THR A 386 10.25 -21.72 -10.99
N VAL A 387 9.75 -22.63 -11.82
CA VAL A 387 9.18 -23.91 -11.40
C VAL A 387 9.80 -25.03 -12.22
N LYS A 388 9.87 -26.24 -11.68
CA LYS A 388 10.37 -27.42 -12.38
C LYS A 388 9.25 -28.43 -12.54
N LEU A 389 9.07 -28.95 -13.76
CA LEU A 389 8.07 -29.99 -14.01
C LEU A 389 8.30 -31.22 -13.09
N PRO A 390 7.22 -31.87 -12.62
CA PRO A 390 5.80 -31.58 -12.91
C PRO A 390 5.13 -30.62 -11.92
N ASN A 391 5.89 -29.88 -11.10
CA ASN A 391 5.30 -28.99 -10.08
C ASN A 391 4.53 -27.83 -10.73
N SER A 392 3.48 -27.36 -10.05
CA SER A 392 2.75 -26.14 -10.39
C SER A 392 3.39 -24.90 -9.75
N ALA A 393 3.06 -23.72 -10.29
CA ALA A 393 3.39 -22.44 -9.68
C ALA A 393 2.15 -21.83 -9.00
N THR A 394 2.35 -21.07 -7.92
CA THR A 394 1.27 -20.36 -7.22
C THR A 394 1.35 -18.86 -7.55
N MET A 395 0.34 -18.35 -8.25
CA MET A 395 0.22 -16.94 -8.57
C MET A 395 -0.31 -16.18 -7.35
N GLN A 396 0.27 -15.02 -7.03
CA GLN A 396 -0.07 -14.18 -5.89
C GLN A 396 -0.33 -12.75 -6.36
N GLY A 397 -1.31 -12.58 -7.24
CA GLY A 397 -1.67 -11.27 -7.78
C GLY A 397 -2.63 -10.49 -6.87
N SER A 398 -2.72 -9.19 -7.11
CA SER A 398 -3.66 -8.28 -6.45
C SER A 398 -4.32 -7.35 -7.46
N VAL A 399 -5.62 -7.09 -7.25
CA VAL A 399 -6.38 -6.08 -8.00
C VAL A 399 -7.11 -5.22 -6.98
N THR A 400 -6.84 -3.92 -6.99
CA THR A 400 -7.52 -2.91 -6.17
C THR A 400 -8.12 -1.85 -7.07
N ASP A 401 -9.19 -1.21 -6.64
CA ASP A 401 -9.97 -0.28 -7.45
C ASP A 401 -10.53 0.83 -6.56
N ASP A 402 -10.85 1.99 -7.14
CA ASP A 402 -11.46 3.11 -6.40
C ASP A 402 -12.97 2.91 -6.13
N GLY A 403 -13.56 1.83 -6.65
CA GLY A 403 -14.95 1.46 -6.47
C GLY A 403 -15.88 2.14 -7.46
N LEU A 404 -15.34 2.80 -8.48
CA LEU A 404 -16.06 3.49 -9.54
C LEU A 404 -15.98 2.68 -10.85
N PRO A 405 -16.85 2.95 -11.85
CA PRO A 405 -18.08 3.71 -11.70
C PRO A 405 -19.10 2.91 -10.87
N ASN A 406 -19.80 3.55 -9.93
CA ASN A 406 -20.88 2.89 -9.18
C ASN A 406 -22.22 3.63 -9.39
N PRO A 407 -23.22 3.02 -10.05
CA PRO A 407 -23.26 1.62 -10.50
C PRO A 407 -22.49 1.35 -11.83
N PRO A 408 -21.96 0.12 -12.06
CA PRO A 408 -22.16 -1.08 -11.24
C PRO A 408 -21.09 -1.36 -10.17
N GLY A 409 -19.96 -0.65 -10.14
CA GLY A 409 -18.88 -0.76 -9.15
C GLY A 409 -18.25 -2.15 -9.07
N THR A 410 -18.41 -2.95 -10.12
CA THR A 410 -18.08 -4.37 -10.12
C THR A 410 -16.72 -4.57 -10.78
N VAL A 411 -15.74 -5.01 -10.00
CA VAL A 411 -14.39 -5.28 -10.49
C VAL A 411 -14.22 -6.76 -10.79
N THR A 412 -13.97 -7.09 -12.06
CA THR A 412 -13.59 -8.44 -12.47
C THR A 412 -12.07 -8.60 -12.51
N ARG A 413 -11.60 -9.82 -12.25
CA ARG A 413 -10.18 -10.18 -12.31
C ARG A 413 -10.03 -11.42 -13.19
N THR A 414 -9.07 -11.42 -14.10
CA THR A 414 -8.86 -12.56 -14.99
C THR A 414 -7.38 -12.81 -15.26
N TRP A 415 -6.95 -14.05 -15.07
CA TRP A 415 -5.67 -14.58 -15.51
C TRP A 415 -5.76 -15.10 -16.94
N SER A 416 -4.72 -14.84 -17.74
CA SER A 416 -4.57 -15.38 -19.10
C SER A 416 -3.11 -15.70 -19.43
N GLN A 417 -2.90 -16.62 -20.37
CA GLN A 417 -1.58 -16.87 -20.95
C GLN A 417 -1.37 -15.93 -22.14
N VAL A 418 -0.35 -15.06 -22.06
CA VAL A 418 0.04 -14.15 -23.16
C VAL A 418 0.94 -14.88 -24.16
N SER A 419 1.91 -15.66 -23.66
CA SER A 419 2.80 -16.47 -24.50
C SER A 419 3.37 -17.66 -23.73
N GLY A 420 3.85 -18.68 -24.44
CA GLY A 420 4.54 -19.83 -23.87
C GLY A 420 4.72 -20.97 -24.89
N PRO A 421 5.65 -21.92 -24.65
CA PRO A 421 5.91 -23.04 -25.55
C PRO A 421 4.82 -24.13 -25.54
N GLY A 422 3.94 -24.13 -24.53
CA GLY A 422 2.83 -25.06 -24.39
C GLY A 422 1.64 -24.42 -23.66
N THR A 423 0.83 -25.21 -22.96
CA THR A 423 -0.40 -24.74 -22.28
C THR A 423 -0.14 -24.48 -20.79
N ALA A 424 -0.51 -23.27 -20.32
CA ALA A 424 -0.62 -22.94 -18.91
C ALA A 424 -2.08 -23.08 -18.45
N THR A 425 -2.34 -23.95 -17.48
CA THR A 425 -3.71 -24.23 -16.99
C THR A 425 -3.89 -23.70 -15.57
N PHE A 426 -4.77 -22.69 -15.41
CA PHE A 426 -5.13 -22.12 -14.12
C PHE A 426 -6.23 -22.94 -13.45
N THR A 427 -6.13 -23.17 -12.13
CA THR A 427 -7.20 -23.83 -11.37
C THR A 427 -8.45 -22.97 -11.27
N ASP A 428 -8.27 -21.67 -11.03
CA ASP A 428 -9.32 -20.65 -11.10
C ASP A 428 -8.73 -19.36 -11.70
N PRO A 429 -9.02 -19.04 -12.97
CA PRO A 429 -8.50 -17.84 -13.60
C PRO A 429 -9.14 -16.54 -13.06
N SER A 430 -10.24 -16.61 -12.32
CA SER A 430 -10.93 -15.43 -11.77
C SER A 430 -10.42 -15.00 -10.39
N SER A 431 -9.64 -15.86 -9.73
CA SER A 431 -8.98 -15.55 -8.46
C SER A 431 -7.59 -14.96 -8.69
N PRO A 432 -7.28 -13.75 -8.17
CA PRO A 432 -5.93 -13.19 -8.22
C PRO A 432 -4.85 -14.10 -7.59
N THR A 433 -5.24 -14.91 -6.60
CA THR A 433 -4.38 -15.97 -6.02
C THR A 433 -4.85 -17.34 -6.51
N THR A 434 -4.06 -18.01 -7.36
CA THR A 434 -4.44 -19.26 -8.02
C THR A 434 -3.23 -20.14 -8.32
N SER A 435 -3.44 -21.44 -8.60
CA SER A 435 -2.37 -22.34 -9.04
C SER A 435 -2.39 -22.48 -10.56
N VAL A 436 -1.22 -22.57 -11.18
CA VAL A 436 -1.04 -22.78 -12.63
C VAL A 436 -0.09 -23.96 -12.89
N SER A 437 -0.51 -24.89 -13.73
CA SER A 437 0.29 -26.03 -14.20
C SER A 437 0.71 -25.86 -15.65
N PHE A 438 1.82 -26.50 -16.04
CA PHE A 438 2.42 -26.40 -17.37
C PHE A 438 2.65 -27.79 -17.97
N ASP A 439 2.45 -27.94 -19.28
CA ASP A 439 2.67 -29.19 -20.01
C ASP A 439 4.06 -29.27 -20.66
N THR A 440 4.75 -28.15 -20.82
CA THR A 440 5.98 -28.03 -21.59
C THR A 440 6.98 -27.12 -20.87
N ALA A 441 8.26 -27.49 -20.88
CA ALA A 441 9.30 -26.64 -20.33
C ALA A 441 9.59 -25.42 -21.23
N GLY A 442 9.90 -24.29 -20.60
CA GLY A 442 10.31 -23.03 -21.22
C GLY A 442 9.71 -21.82 -20.52
N THR A 443 9.80 -20.65 -21.16
CA THR A 443 9.36 -19.38 -20.57
C THR A 443 7.93 -19.05 -20.96
N TYR A 444 7.08 -18.77 -19.96
CA TYR A 444 5.70 -18.33 -20.12
C TYR A 444 5.55 -16.89 -19.65
N VAL A 445 4.72 -16.11 -20.34
CA VAL A 445 4.25 -14.80 -19.87
C VAL A 445 2.76 -14.92 -19.57
N LEU A 446 2.38 -14.69 -18.32
CA LEU A 446 1.01 -14.76 -17.82
C LEU A 446 0.55 -13.35 -17.42
N ARG A 447 -0.71 -13.02 -17.68
CA ARG A 447 -1.28 -11.69 -17.43
C ARG A 447 -2.42 -11.76 -16.43
N LEU A 448 -2.40 -10.87 -15.44
CA LEU A 448 -3.56 -10.54 -14.63
C LEU A 448 -4.18 -9.24 -15.16
N THR A 449 -5.47 -9.25 -15.42
CA THR A 449 -6.24 -8.07 -15.83
C THR A 449 -7.30 -7.75 -14.77
N GLY A 450 -7.42 -6.47 -14.42
CA GLY A 450 -8.52 -5.91 -13.65
C GLY A 450 -9.41 -5.05 -14.55
N ASP A 451 -10.73 -5.20 -14.42
CA ASP A 451 -11.73 -4.43 -15.17
C ASP A 451 -12.83 -3.98 -14.21
N ASP A 452 -13.06 -2.67 -14.10
CA ASP A 452 -14.06 -2.05 -13.23
C ASP A 452 -15.43 -1.84 -13.90
N SER A 453 -15.63 -2.38 -15.11
CA SER A 453 -16.76 -2.20 -16.05
C SER A 453 -16.70 -1.00 -16.99
N ALA A 454 -15.73 -0.09 -16.82
CA ALA A 454 -15.50 1.05 -17.70
C ALA A 454 -14.05 1.18 -18.15
N LEU A 455 -13.09 0.88 -17.28
CA LEU A 455 -11.66 0.94 -17.52
C LEU A 455 -11.01 -0.39 -17.14
N GLN A 456 -9.91 -0.68 -17.83
CA GLN A 456 -9.12 -1.89 -17.59
C GLN A 456 -7.64 -1.54 -17.43
N SER A 457 -6.96 -2.31 -16.59
CA SER A 457 -5.50 -2.35 -16.54
C SER A 457 -5.01 -3.80 -16.39
N SER A 458 -3.72 -4.01 -16.63
CA SER A 458 -3.13 -5.34 -16.55
C SER A 458 -1.66 -5.28 -16.14
N ASP A 459 -1.18 -6.36 -15.54
CA ASP A 459 0.23 -6.61 -15.25
C ASP A 459 0.63 -8.01 -15.69
N ASP A 460 1.91 -8.18 -16.07
CA ASP A 460 2.46 -9.41 -16.63
C ASP A 460 3.51 -10.02 -15.68
N VAL A 461 3.50 -11.35 -15.55
CA VAL A 461 4.50 -12.12 -14.80
C VAL A 461 5.15 -13.16 -15.69
N THR A 462 6.47 -13.31 -15.56
CA THR A 462 7.25 -14.32 -16.28
C THR A 462 7.41 -15.57 -15.41
N VAL A 463 7.05 -16.74 -15.95
CA VAL A 463 7.30 -18.03 -15.30
C VAL A 463 8.28 -18.85 -16.14
N THR A 464 9.45 -19.15 -15.57
CA THR A 464 10.44 -20.04 -16.18
C THR A 464 10.18 -21.48 -15.73
N VAL A 465 9.70 -22.31 -16.65
CA VAL A 465 9.42 -23.72 -16.40
C VAL A 465 10.62 -24.55 -16.84
N LEU A 466 11.33 -25.13 -15.88
CA LEU A 466 12.45 -26.02 -16.13
C LEU A 466 11.95 -27.43 -16.48
N PRO A 467 12.65 -28.14 -17.38
CA PRO A 467 12.33 -29.54 -17.68
C PRO A 467 12.46 -30.42 -16.43
N GLU A 468 11.79 -31.56 -16.47
CA GLU A 468 11.94 -32.59 -15.45
C GLU A 468 13.41 -33.00 -15.31
N GLY A 469 13.82 -33.36 -14.09
CA GLY A 469 15.21 -33.64 -13.80
C GLY A 469 15.60 -35.01 -14.32
N VAL A 470 16.36 -35.07 -15.41
CA VAL A 470 16.95 -36.33 -15.86
C VAL A 470 18.01 -36.78 -14.85
N ALA A 471 17.77 -37.91 -14.18
CA ALA A 471 18.68 -38.57 -13.27
C ALA A 471 19.36 -39.76 -13.95
N THR A 472 20.62 -40.02 -13.60
CA THR A 472 21.35 -41.21 -14.02
C THR A 472 21.74 -42.05 -12.82
N LEU A 473 21.61 -43.36 -12.97
CA LEU A 473 21.95 -44.34 -11.95
C LEU A 473 22.92 -45.36 -12.56
N THR A 474 23.96 -45.70 -11.81
CA THR A 474 24.94 -46.73 -12.16
C THR A 474 25.11 -47.66 -10.97
N VAL A 475 24.59 -48.88 -11.07
CA VAL A 475 24.51 -49.83 -9.95
C VAL A 475 25.23 -51.13 -10.32
N PRO A 476 26.36 -51.46 -9.68
CA PRO A 476 26.94 -52.79 -9.78
C PRO A 476 26.08 -53.81 -9.02
N ILE A 477 26.19 -55.07 -9.39
CA ILE A 477 25.72 -56.17 -8.53
C ILE A 477 26.41 -56.07 -7.15
N GLY A 478 25.63 -56.16 -6.07
CA GLY A 478 26.06 -55.79 -4.73
C GLY A 478 26.41 -56.96 -3.80
N ALA A 479 26.08 -58.20 -4.18
CA ALA A 479 26.33 -59.38 -3.36
C ALA A 479 26.56 -60.65 -4.20
N SER A 480 27.26 -61.63 -3.63
CA SER A 480 27.50 -62.96 -4.25
C SER A 480 26.22 -63.75 -4.52
N SER A 481 25.12 -63.40 -3.86
CA SER A 481 23.79 -63.96 -4.08
C SER A 481 22.94 -63.18 -5.10
N ASP A 482 23.51 -62.15 -5.74
CA ASP A 482 22.82 -61.29 -6.70
C ASP A 482 23.18 -61.59 -8.16
N ASP A 483 24.11 -62.50 -8.43
CA ASP A 483 24.27 -63.16 -9.72
C ASP A 483 24.33 -64.68 -9.59
N ALA A 484 23.69 -65.38 -10.52
CA ALA A 484 23.48 -66.82 -10.38
C ALA A 484 23.35 -67.52 -11.74
N GLU A 485 23.81 -68.78 -11.79
CA GLU A 485 23.67 -69.67 -12.95
C GLU A 485 22.83 -70.88 -12.56
N GLU A 486 21.74 -71.14 -13.25
CA GLU A 486 20.88 -72.30 -13.02
C GLU A 486 20.96 -73.30 -14.17
N SER A 487 21.31 -74.55 -13.84
CA SER A 487 21.46 -75.65 -14.79
C SER A 487 20.14 -76.09 -15.39
N SER A 488 20.05 -76.17 -16.72
CA SER A 488 18.85 -76.66 -17.41
C SER A 488 18.61 -78.18 -17.28
N VAL A 489 19.56 -78.93 -16.69
CA VAL A 489 19.48 -80.40 -16.59
C VAL A 489 18.81 -80.82 -15.29
N ASP A 490 19.22 -80.23 -14.18
CA ASP A 490 18.81 -80.62 -12.83
C ASP A 490 18.28 -79.46 -11.98
N GLY A 491 18.21 -78.25 -12.55
CA GLY A 491 17.76 -77.04 -11.87
C GLY A 491 18.71 -76.54 -10.79
N SER A 492 19.92 -77.10 -10.68
CA SER A 492 20.88 -76.70 -9.65
C SER A 492 21.34 -75.26 -9.86
N VAL A 493 21.38 -74.47 -8.79
CA VAL A 493 21.76 -73.05 -8.82
C VAL A 493 23.16 -72.86 -8.25
N ALA A 494 24.06 -72.34 -9.08
CA ALA A 494 25.40 -71.93 -8.70
C ALA A 494 25.42 -70.44 -8.29
N LEU A 495 26.05 -70.19 -7.13
CA LEU A 495 26.33 -68.87 -6.56
C LEU A 495 27.80 -68.86 -6.13
N GLY A 496 28.45 -67.70 -6.08
CA GLY A 496 29.83 -67.60 -5.60
C GLY A 496 30.89 -67.88 -6.67
N ASN A 497 30.50 -67.97 -7.95
CA ASN A 497 31.43 -68.32 -9.02
C ASN A 497 32.02 -67.02 -9.60
N PRO A 498 33.35 -66.84 -9.65
CA PRO A 498 33.95 -65.63 -10.20
C PRO A 498 33.75 -65.49 -11.73
N ALA A 499 33.30 -66.56 -12.41
CA ALA A 499 32.98 -66.55 -13.83
C ALA A 499 31.49 -66.79 -14.09
N LEU A 500 30.80 -65.78 -14.59
CA LEU A 500 29.41 -65.89 -15.01
C LEU A 500 29.33 -66.41 -16.45
N LYS A 501 28.90 -67.66 -16.65
CA LYS A 501 28.65 -68.25 -17.96
C LYS A 501 27.25 -67.88 -18.39
N ILE A 502 27.17 -66.84 -19.20
CA ILE A 502 25.92 -66.40 -19.79
C ILE A 502 25.44 -67.50 -20.73
N VAL A 503 24.42 -68.22 -20.28
CA VAL A 503 23.58 -69.20 -20.99
C VAL A 503 24.17 -70.57 -21.32
N ASN A 504 25.48 -70.81 -21.37
CA ASN A 504 26.00 -72.18 -21.54
C ASN A 504 27.29 -72.46 -20.76
N ARG A 505 27.31 -73.57 -20.02
CA ARG A 505 28.46 -74.07 -19.28
C ARG A 505 28.78 -75.50 -19.74
N ALA A 506 29.88 -75.64 -20.48
CA ALA A 506 30.39 -76.93 -20.94
C ALA A 506 29.33 -77.80 -21.67
N GLY A 507 28.50 -77.19 -22.51
CA GLY A 507 27.47 -77.87 -23.29
C GLY A 507 26.10 -77.93 -22.61
N VAL A 508 25.98 -77.52 -21.34
CA VAL A 508 24.70 -77.43 -20.62
C VAL A 508 24.19 -75.99 -20.62
N ASN A 509 22.97 -75.77 -21.12
CA ASN A 509 22.36 -74.46 -21.07
C ASN A 509 22.04 -74.04 -19.63
N GLN A 510 22.11 -72.73 -19.37
CA GLN A 510 21.87 -72.13 -18.08
C GLN A 510 20.78 -71.06 -18.19
N THR A 511 19.98 -70.91 -17.15
CA THR A 511 19.20 -69.69 -16.89
C THR A 511 20.03 -68.81 -15.97
N VAL A 512 20.29 -67.57 -16.36
CA VAL A 512 21.21 -66.68 -15.64
C VAL A 512 20.41 -65.57 -15.01
N GLY A 513 20.56 -65.38 -13.70
CA GLY A 513 19.89 -64.31 -12.96
C GLY A 513 20.87 -63.21 -12.57
N LEU A 514 20.46 -61.95 -12.71
CA LEU A 514 21.20 -60.76 -12.29
C LEU A 514 20.26 -59.87 -11.47
N ARG A 515 20.62 -59.54 -10.23
CA ARG A 515 19.85 -58.70 -9.32
C ARG A 515 20.61 -57.42 -9.00
N PHE A 516 19.99 -56.28 -9.25
CA PHE A 516 20.54 -54.97 -8.92
C PHE A 516 19.71 -54.36 -7.80
N ALA A 517 20.32 -54.12 -6.64
CA ALA A 517 19.65 -53.55 -5.46
C ALA A 517 19.93 -52.05 -5.30
N GLY A 518 19.13 -51.35 -4.48
CA GLY A 518 19.36 -49.93 -4.21
C GLY A 518 19.05 -49.03 -5.40
N LEU A 519 18.04 -49.41 -6.20
CA LEU A 519 17.60 -48.62 -7.34
C LEU A 519 16.72 -47.47 -6.86
N SER A 520 17.29 -46.28 -6.65
CA SER A 520 16.59 -45.07 -6.18
C SER A 520 15.65 -44.43 -7.23
N ILE A 521 14.97 -45.26 -8.02
CA ILE A 521 14.06 -44.86 -9.09
C ILE A 521 12.64 -44.74 -8.49
N PRO A 522 12.00 -43.55 -8.53
CA PRO A 522 10.62 -43.37 -8.10
C PRO A 522 9.64 -44.26 -8.86
N GLN A 523 8.54 -44.63 -8.20
CA GLN A 523 7.44 -45.33 -8.85
C GLN A 523 6.85 -44.51 -10.00
N GLY A 524 6.67 -45.14 -11.15
CA GLY A 524 6.16 -44.49 -12.35
C GLY A 524 7.13 -43.50 -13.02
N ALA A 525 8.39 -43.41 -12.58
CA ALA A 525 9.40 -42.63 -13.28
C ALA A 525 9.54 -43.11 -14.74
N THR A 526 9.80 -42.18 -15.65
CA THR A 526 9.95 -42.49 -17.07
C THR A 526 11.38 -42.94 -17.33
N ILE A 527 11.59 -44.20 -17.66
CA ILE A 527 12.89 -44.73 -18.06
C ILE A 527 13.18 -44.25 -19.48
N GLN A 528 14.31 -43.56 -19.65
CA GLN A 528 14.75 -43.01 -20.94
C GLN A 528 15.78 -43.90 -21.63
N ASN A 529 16.64 -44.56 -20.85
CA ASN A 529 17.64 -45.50 -21.35
C ASN A 529 18.06 -46.47 -20.25
N ALA A 530 18.27 -47.75 -20.59
CA ALA A 530 18.83 -48.71 -19.64
C ALA A 530 19.68 -49.79 -20.33
N TYR A 531 20.81 -50.18 -19.74
CA TYR A 531 21.61 -51.31 -20.23
C TYR A 531 22.48 -51.90 -19.12
N ILE A 532 22.88 -53.16 -19.27
CA ILE A 532 23.85 -53.83 -18.39
C ILE A 532 25.20 -53.89 -19.11
N GLN A 533 26.25 -53.43 -18.41
CA GLN A 533 27.63 -53.54 -18.83
C GLN A 533 28.29 -54.76 -18.17
N PHE A 534 28.84 -55.65 -18.99
CA PHE A 534 29.68 -56.76 -18.54
C PHE A 534 31.17 -56.48 -18.80
N GLN A 535 32.05 -57.22 -18.12
CA GLN A 535 33.46 -57.34 -18.49
C GLN A 535 33.76 -58.78 -18.93
N CYS A 536 34.47 -58.93 -20.04
CA CYS A 536 34.88 -60.24 -20.54
C CYS A 536 35.90 -60.90 -19.61
N ARG A 537 35.57 -62.08 -19.06
CA ARG A 537 36.50 -62.86 -18.23
C ARG A 537 37.24 -63.93 -19.02
N VAL A 538 36.55 -64.60 -19.94
CA VAL A 538 37.13 -65.65 -20.78
C VAL A 538 36.74 -65.40 -22.21
N GLN A 539 37.70 -65.56 -23.11
CA GLN A 539 37.47 -65.46 -24.54
C GLN A 539 36.39 -66.46 -24.99
N THR A 540 35.28 -65.93 -25.48
CA THR A 540 34.15 -66.71 -26.00
C THR A 540 33.61 -66.04 -27.25
N THR A 541 33.98 -66.60 -28.40
CA THR A 541 33.77 -65.97 -29.72
C THR A 541 32.73 -66.68 -30.59
N ALA A 542 32.25 -67.85 -30.19
CA ALA A 542 31.20 -68.57 -30.90
C ALA A 542 29.89 -67.75 -30.94
N ALA A 543 29.03 -68.04 -31.92
CA ALA A 543 27.72 -67.39 -32.01
C ALA A 543 26.89 -67.64 -30.73
N ALA A 544 26.15 -66.62 -30.32
CA ALA A 544 25.22 -66.70 -29.19
C ALA A 544 23.96 -65.90 -29.53
N SER A 545 22.83 -66.34 -29.02
CA SER A 545 21.52 -65.71 -29.18
C SER A 545 20.77 -65.83 -27.86
N LEU A 546 20.51 -64.68 -27.25
CA LEU A 546 20.07 -64.56 -25.87
C LEU A 546 18.75 -63.78 -25.82
N LEU A 547 17.96 -64.03 -24.79
CA LEU A 547 16.74 -63.30 -24.47
C LEU A 547 16.88 -62.76 -23.04
N ILE A 548 16.57 -61.49 -22.85
CA ILE A 548 16.59 -60.81 -21.56
C ILE A 548 15.17 -60.43 -21.19
N GLU A 549 14.72 -60.92 -20.04
CA GLU A 549 13.45 -60.57 -19.41
C GLU A 549 13.71 -60.01 -18.01
N GLY A 550 12.75 -59.29 -17.45
CA GLY A 550 12.74 -58.92 -16.05
C GLY A 550 11.99 -59.95 -15.21
N GLN A 551 12.25 -59.99 -13.90
CA GLN A 551 11.32 -60.63 -12.97
C GLN A 551 10.11 -59.71 -12.75
N ALA A 552 8.90 -60.21 -12.99
CA ALA A 552 7.66 -59.48 -12.70
C ALA A 552 7.35 -59.51 -11.19
N ALA A 553 8.15 -58.78 -10.40
CA ALA A 553 8.00 -58.64 -8.96
C ALA A 553 8.39 -57.22 -8.52
N ASP A 554 7.77 -56.75 -7.43
CA ASP A 554 8.00 -55.40 -6.91
C ASP A 554 9.34 -55.31 -6.16
N ASN A 555 9.62 -56.27 -5.28
CA ASN A 555 10.85 -56.36 -4.49
C ASN A 555 11.38 -57.81 -4.45
N PRO A 556 12.07 -58.28 -5.50
CA PRO A 556 12.61 -59.63 -5.58
C PRO A 556 13.72 -59.92 -4.54
N SER A 557 13.64 -61.10 -3.93
CA SER A 557 14.70 -61.64 -3.07
C SER A 557 15.96 -62.04 -3.85
N THR A 558 17.08 -62.12 -3.13
CA THR A 558 18.36 -62.64 -3.65
C THR A 558 18.20 -64.08 -4.18
N PHE A 559 19.15 -64.53 -5.00
CA PHE A 559 19.17 -65.92 -5.44
C PHE A 559 19.62 -66.84 -4.29
N ALA A 560 19.17 -68.10 -4.35
CA ALA A 560 19.48 -69.12 -3.36
C ALA A 560 19.83 -70.44 -4.03
N ARG A 561 20.63 -71.29 -3.36
CA ARG A 561 20.95 -72.66 -3.80
C ARG A 561 19.75 -73.61 -3.61
N ILE A 562 18.65 -73.28 -4.28
CA ILE A 562 17.38 -74.01 -4.31
C ILE A 562 17.14 -74.39 -5.77
N THR A 563 16.73 -75.63 -6.02
CA THR A 563 16.43 -76.10 -7.37
C THR A 563 15.40 -75.20 -8.06
N ASN A 564 15.68 -74.75 -9.28
CA ASN A 564 14.83 -73.89 -10.10
C ASN A 564 14.60 -72.46 -9.55
N ASN A 565 15.46 -71.93 -8.66
CA ASN A 565 15.25 -70.61 -8.03
C ASN A 565 15.18 -69.43 -9.01
N ILE A 566 15.72 -69.57 -10.22
CA ILE A 566 15.74 -68.54 -11.27
C ILE A 566 14.65 -68.83 -12.32
N SER A 567 14.56 -70.05 -12.83
CA SER A 567 13.57 -70.39 -13.86
C SER A 567 12.12 -70.33 -13.35
N SER A 568 11.89 -70.53 -12.05
CA SER A 568 10.55 -70.45 -11.47
C SER A 568 10.04 -69.01 -11.25
N ARG A 569 10.89 -67.99 -11.46
CA ARG A 569 10.51 -66.59 -11.25
C ARG A 569 9.63 -66.12 -12.43
N ALA A 570 8.48 -65.54 -12.11
CA ALA A 570 7.57 -64.94 -13.09
C ALA A 570 8.28 -63.85 -13.90
N ARG A 571 8.04 -63.81 -15.22
CA ARG A 571 8.69 -62.90 -16.16
C ARG A 571 7.81 -61.71 -16.50
N THR A 572 8.46 -60.61 -16.86
CA THR A 572 7.81 -59.48 -17.53
C THR A 572 7.20 -59.93 -18.85
N SER A 573 6.18 -59.21 -19.33
CA SER A 573 5.69 -59.40 -20.69
C SER A 573 6.66 -58.82 -21.72
N ALA A 574 7.35 -57.72 -21.36
CA ALA A 574 8.41 -57.14 -22.14
C ALA A 574 9.67 -58.02 -22.10
N ASP A 575 10.29 -58.19 -23.25
CA ASP A 575 11.55 -58.91 -23.46
C ASP A 575 12.46 -58.17 -24.44
N VAL A 576 13.76 -58.47 -24.39
CA VAL A 576 14.77 -57.91 -25.29
C VAL A 576 15.67 -59.03 -25.81
N GLY A 577 15.66 -59.24 -27.12
CA GLY A 577 16.59 -60.14 -27.79
C GLY A 577 18.00 -59.56 -27.87
N TRP A 578 19.03 -60.37 -27.59
CA TRP A 578 20.43 -59.96 -27.62
C TRP A 578 21.29 -60.98 -28.38
N VAL A 579 21.94 -60.53 -29.45
CA VAL A 579 22.94 -61.29 -30.20
C VAL A 579 24.31 -60.67 -29.89
N PRO A 580 25.00 -61.09 -28.82
CA PRO A 580 26.24 -60.45 -28.41
C PRO A 580 27.36 -60.67 -29.43
N ALA A 581 28.15 -59.63 -29.69
CA ALA A 581 29.36 -59.73 -30.48
C ALA A 581 30.37 -60.73 -29.85
N PRO A 582 31.32 -61.28 -30.64
CA PRO A 582 32.37 -62.16 -30.11
C PRO A 582 33.21 -61.48 -29.01
N TRP A 583 33.38 -62.12 -27.85
CA TRP A 583 34.25 -61.58 -26.79
C TRP A 583 35.66 -62.12 -26.96
N GLY A 584 36.46 -61.41 -27.76
CA GLY A 584 37.82 -61.80 -28.16
C GLY A 584 38.91 -61.51 -27.13
N THR A 585 38.67 -60.56 -26.22
CA THR A 585 39.72 -59.98 -25.35
C THR A 585 39.28 -60.04 -23.89
N VAL A 586 40.08 -60.68 -23.03
CA VAL A 586 39.86 -60.69 -21.57
C VAL A 586 40.07 -59.28 -21.00
N GLY A 587 39.21 -58.87 -20.08
CA GLY A 587 39.18 -57.52 -19.49
C GLY A 587 38.43 -56.49 -20.32
N ALA A 588 37.99 -56.81 -21.54
CA ALA A 588 37.22 -55.88 -22.36
C ALA A 588 35.87 -55.53 -21.72
N GLN A 589 35.54 -54.24 -21.70
CA GLN A 589 34.31 -53.67 -21.14
C GLN A 589 33.83 -52.53 -22.06
N GLY A 590 33.52 -52.88 -23.31
CA GLY A 590 33.05 -51.94 -24.33
C GLY A 590 31.63 -52.26 -24.80
N PRO A 591 31.17 -51.61 -25.89
CA PRO A 591 29.83 -51.83 -26.47
C PRO A 591 29.53 -53.30 -26.81
N ASP A 592 30.55 -54.09 -27.20
CA ASP A 592 30.40 -55.53 -27.48
C ASP A 592 30.00 -56.36 -26.24
N GLN A 593 30.26 -55.83 -25.03
CA GLN A 593 29.90 -56.43 -23.74
C GLN A 593 28.68 -55.75 -23.09
N GLN A 594 27.96 -54.89 -23.82
CA GLN A 594 26.73 -54.25 -23.36
C GLN A 594 25.50 -55.00 -23.87
N THR A 595 24.44 -55.02 -23.06
CA THR A 595 23.11 -55.41 -23.55
C THR A 595 22.55 -54.34 -24.49
N PRO A 596 21.54 -54.67 -25.30
CA PRO A 596 20.69 -53.67 -25.93
C PRO A 596 19.91 -52.87 -24.88
N ASP A 597 19.14 -51.88 -25.34
CA ASP A 597 18.31 -51.05 -24.47
C ASP A 597 17.22 -51.88 -23.75
N LEU A 598 17.21 -51.81 -22.42
CA LEU A 598 16.32 -52.53 -21.52
C LEU A 598 15.16 -51.66 -21.03
N THR A 599 14.97 -50.47 -21.60
CA THR A 599 13.95 -49.49 -21.18
C THR A 599 12.55 -50.10 -21.06
N SER A 600 12.10 -50.91 -22.01
CA SER A 600 10.76 -51.53 -21.98
C SER A 600 10.58 -52.48 -20.79
N VAL A 601 11.59 -53.31 -20.50
CA VAL A 601 11.60 -54.27 -19.38
C VAL A 601 11.60 -53.53 -18.05
N MET A 602 12.46 -52.52 -17.90
CA MET A 602 12.52 -51.72 -16.68
C MET A 602 11.25 -50.91 -16.46
N GLN A 603 10.70 -50.30 -17.51
CA GLN A 603 9.48 -49.49 -17.42
C GLN A 603 8.29 -50.33 -16.96
N GLU A 604 8.17 -51.57 -17.44
CA GLU A 604 7.12 -52.49 -16.97
C GLU A 604 7.19 -52.71 -15.45
N ILE A 605 8.40 -52.85 -14.89
CA ILE A 605 8.59 -53.10 -13.45
C ILE A 605 8.38 -51.82 -12.63
N VAL A 606 8.93 -50.68 -13.05
CA VAL A 606 8.81 -49.38 -12.35
C VAL A 606 7.36 -48.87 -12.33
N ASN A 607 6.54 -49.28 -13.30
CA ASN A 607 5.11 -48.96 -13.35
C ASN A 607 4.25 -49.82 -12.42
N ARG A 608 4.81 -50.85 -11.78
CA ARG A 608 4.02 -51.73 -10.91
C ARG A 608 3.58 -50.97 -9.66
N GLY A 609 2.34 -51.22 -9.22
CA GLY A 609 1.74 -50.56 -8.06
C GLY A 609 2.49 -50.75 -6.74
N GLY A 610 3.31 -51.80 -6.62
CA GLY A 610 4.11 -52.09 -5.42
C GLY A 610 5.58 -51.66 -5.50
N TRP A 611 6.06 -51.13 -6.63
CA TRP A 611 7.46 -50.69 -6.77
C TRP A 611 7.75 -49.48 -5.87
N GLY A 612 8.81 -49.56 -5.09
CA GLY A 612 9.32 -48.48 -4.24
C GLY A 612 10.76 -48.07 -4.56
N PRO A 613 11.15 -46.80 -4.32
CA PRO A 613 12.55 -46.38 -4.44
C PRO A 613 13.46 -47.23 -3.54
N GLY A 614 14.54 -47.76 -4.11
CA GLY A 614 15.50 -48.63 -3.45
C GLY A 614 15.23 -50.12 -3.66
N ASP A 615 14.06 -50.49 -4.17
CA ASP A 615 13.73 -51.88 -4.46
C ASP A 615 14.68 -52.47 -5.52
N PRO A 616 15.00 -53.77 -5.40
CA PRO A 616 15.87 -54.46 -6.33
C PRO A 616 15.13 -54.80 -7.64
N MET A 617 15.87 -54.88 -8.74
CA MET A 617 15.35 -55.41 -10.01
C MET A 617 16.15 -56.63 -10.43
N VAL A 618 15.45 -57.65 -10.93
CA VAL A 618 16.07 -58.87 -11.45
C VAL A 618 15.90 -58.94 -12.96
N PHE A 619 17.02 -59.14 -13.66
CA PHE A 619 17.05 -59.52 -15.07
C PHE A 619 17.41 -60.99 -15.18
N ILE A 620 16.77 -61.66 -16.13
CA ILE A 620 16.97 -63.09 -16.35
C ILE A 620 17.28 -63.33 -17.82
N ILE A 621 18.39 -64.02 -18.06
CA ILE A 621 18.95 -64.25 -19.38
C ILE A 621 18.85 -65.74 -19.71
N THR A 622 18.25 -66.04 -20.85
CA THR A 622 18.12 -67.41 -21.42
C THR A 622 18.60 -67.41 -22.88
N GLY A 623 18.76 -68.57 -23.51
CA GLY A 623 19.05 -68.65 -24.95
C GLY A 623 20.00 -69.78 -25.35
N THR A 624 20.92 -69.49 -26.27
CA THR A 624 21.95 -70.40 -26.77
C THR A 624 23.32 -69.74 -26.92
N GLY A 625 24.40 -70.55 -26.91
CA GLY A 625 25.78 -70.08 -26.98
C GLY A 625 26.31 -69.64 -25.61
N VAL A 626 27.53 -69.06 -25.58
CA VAL A 626 28.16 -68.63 -24.33
C VAL A 626 28.84 -67.27 -24.46
N ARG A 627 28.62 -66.42 -23.45
CA ARG A 627 29.54 -65.33 -23.11
C ARG A 627 30.01 -65.53 -21.67
N THR A 628 31.31 -65.44 -21.42
CA THR A 628 31.82 -65.58 -20.04
C THR A 628 32.20 -64.23 -19.49
N ALA A 629 31.39 -63.70 -18.58
CA ALA A 629 31.64 -62.44 -17.90
C ALA A 629 32.34 -62.64 -16.56
N GLU A 630 32.94 -61.56 -16.07
CA GLU A 630 33.20 -61.41 -14.65
C GLU A 630 31.86 -61.40 -13.89
N ALA A 631 31.85 -62.11 -12.76
CA ALA A 631 30.74 -62.12 -11.79
C ALA A 631 31.06 -61.17 -10.64
N PHE A 632 30.14 -61.04 -9.68
CA PHE A 632 30.37 -60.32 -8.41
C PHE A 632 31.63 -60.82 -7.70
N ASP A 633 31.79 -62.14 -7.57
CA ASP A 633 32.96 -62.77 -6.93
C ASP A 633 34.23 -62.73 -7.82
N GLY A 634 34.14 -62.11 -8.99
CA GLY A 634 35.23 -61.90 -9.94
C GLY A 634 35.96 -60.56 -9.74
N LEU A 635 36.54 -60.04 -10.83
CA LEU A 635 37.25 -58.76 -10.83
C LEU A 635 36.35 -57.56 -11.14
N PHE A 636 35.17 -57.81 -11.73
CA PHE A 636 34.24 -56.77 -12.15
C PHE A 636 32.79 -57.29 -12.13
N ALA A 637 32.01 -56.84 -11.16
CA ALA A 637 30.58 -57.17 -11.11
C ALA A 637 29.85 -56.52 -12.30
N PRO A 638 28.87 -57.19 -12.93
CA PRO A 638 28.00 -56.56 -13.93
C PRO A 638 27.37 -55.27 -13.38
N VAL A 639 27.22 -54.26 -14.24
CA VAL A 639 26.75 -52.91 -13.84
C VAL A 639 25.53 -52.51 -14.66
N LEU A 640 24.44 -52.16 -13.98
CA LEU A 640 23.25 -51.58 -14.59
C LEU A 640 23.42 -50.06 -14.70
N HIS A 641 23.25 -49.52 -15.90
CA HIS A 641 23.16 -48.09 -16.17
C HIS A 641 21.73 -47.74 -16.53
N VAL A 642 21.19 -46.68 -15.92
CA VAL A 642 19.81 -46.21 -16.14
C VAL A 642 19.79 -44.69 -16.21
N THR A 643 19.01 -44.15 -17.13
CA THR A 643 18.64 -42.73 -17.21
C THR A 643 17.13 -42.64 -17.08
N TYR A 644 16.62 -41.81 -16.17
CA TYR A 644 15.18 -41.66 -15.92
C TYR A 644 14.80 -40.21 -15.61
N ALA A 645 13.52 -39.87 -15.80
CA ALA A 645 12.91 -38.61 -15.36
C ALA A 645 11.80 -38.88 -14.35
#